data_AF-A0ABD6Q7Y4-F1
#
_entry.id   AF-A0ABD6Q7Y4-F1
#
_cell.length_a   1.000
_cell.length_b   1.000
_cell.length_c   1.000
_cell.angle_alpha   90.00
_cell.angle_beta   90.00
_cell.angle_gamma   90.00
#
_symmetry.space_group_name_H-M   'P 1'
#
loop_
_entity.id
_entity.type
_entity.pdbx_description
1 polymer ?
#
loop_
_entity_poly.entity_id
_entity_poly.type
_entity_poly.pdbx_seq_one_letter_code
_entity_poly.pdbx_strand_id
1 'polypeptide(L)'
;MWRDIYRLTQTPELFLESGNVRRLIDEAGFASVDMMPPTVAESVDGLRDFLVESTCRHEAELRSAVHATGHGDNARHAARCLFAHSAPVASSLGRWLQGLSCPCDFEDDLQLKALALLADDAGAGQAEMSRTDGFRRIARSIDLVSAAGQPCDIVADRSLRDGVFRLPAILFALSRRSEMFVPEIAGLDYALRTVGLLPVWRVLAETMHASGWERLDLAVQQTDALPRGHTPASLSRHILDRHATSPERHSRIRDGMVWAINALAADAADFVAVVGLAADPARAMARLIQERAGEAAVYHQDFALEGKSLKRWFVEAKSDPQPLVDALARSRLICRGDPDRSMLLGSLLRPDGRMFRIFQPEDLDVIRRWILSLAEPDAPAEPGPARVSATASPPEHRRPIEAGDLQLGAVPENIRDAYHLLQGRALAPRTRRFALDYARFWLSVARRSIGASARSLPEKWQQGLLRSWLLDVHALHDEAFQRTEEQSMPSRETLIDQTLQLAPLTLIDGAWLQGFSEVAYASSRVGAPLFRIYWDELGNGDRSINHPRIYRDLLVSMGVELAPTGSREFAHDPRLRCESLRLPVFWLCLGKLPATLRPEILGLNLAMELSGVGGSYRSARKVLKHHGFSTQFVDLHNTIDNVSTGHSAWAADAIDAHMAVAAQFVDQDDEWDRIRAGYAALAPVTKRSSELDFFKQQKRSWRVRTAREPSHA
;
A
#
# COMPACT_ATOMS: atom_id res chain seq x y z
N MET A 1 -16.38 -8.57 -8.82
CA MET A 1 -16.66 -7.75 -7.63
C MET A 1 -15.37 -7.45 -6.89
N TRP A 2 -14.58 -8.47 -6.56
CA TRP A 2 -13.33 -8.33 -5.80
C TRP A 2 -12.28 -7.50 -6.53
N ARG A 3 -12.19 -7.64 -7.85
CA ARG A 3 -11.31 -6.82 -8.69
C ARG A 3 -11.57 -5.31 -8.53
N ASP A 4 -12.84 -4.91 -8.45
CA ASP A 4 -13.20 -3.49 -8.28
C ASP A 4 -12.83 -2.98 -6.89
N ILE A 5 -13.07 -3.77 -5.86
CA ILE A 5 -12.70 -3.44 -4.48
C ILE A 5 -11.18 -3.30 -4.39
N TYR A 6 -10.44 -4.29 -4.87
CA TYR A 6 -8.97 -4.26 -4.93
C TYR A 6 -8.46 -3.00 -5.65
N ARG A 7 -9.05 -2.62 -6.79
CA ARG A 7 -8.68 -1.39 -7.51
C ARG A 7 -8.93 -0.13 -6.66
N LEU A 8 -10.06 -0.05 -5.98
CA LEU A 8 -10.42 1.13 -5.17
C LEU A 8 -9.48 1.27 -3.96
N THR A 9 -9.27 0.18 -3.22
CA THR A 9 -8.53 0.17 -1.95
C THR A 9 -7.03 0.38 -2.08
N GLN A 10 -6.49 0.32 -3.30
CA GLN A 10 -5.13 0.78 -3.61
C GLN A 10 -4.93 2.29 -3.41
N THR A 11 -6.00 3.09 -3.43
CA THR A 11 -5.90 4.54 -3.28
C THR A 11 -5.51 4.90 -1.84
N PRO A 12 -4.34 5.51 -1.58
CA PRO A 12 -3.85 5.75 -0.22
C PRO A 12 -4.75 6.64 0.63
N GLU A 13 -5.43 7.60 -0.01
CA GLU A 13 -6.30 8.58 0.65
C GLU A 13 -7.78 8.13 0.71
N LEU A 14 -8.07 6.86 0.37
CA LEU A 14 -9.42 6.32 0.45
C LEU A 14 -9.82 6.08 1.90
N PHE A 15 -11.00 6.55 2.26
CA PHE A 15 -11.68 6.19 3.50
C PHE A 15 -12.69 5.07 3.26
N LEU A 16 -12.70 4.07 4.15
CA LEU A 16 -13.71 3.02 4.21
C LEU A 16 -14.38 3.06 5.57
N GLU A 17 -15.67 2.79 5.69
CA GLU A 17 -16.27 2.59 7.02
C GLU A 17 -15.95 1.20 7.59
N SER A 18 -15.76 1.10 8.90
CA SER A 18 -15.39 -0.18 9.53
C SER A 18 -16.49 -1.24 9.36
N GLY A 19 -17.76 -0.83 9.37
CA GLY A 19 -18.89 -1.70 9.05
C GLY A 19 -18.87 -2.21 7.60
N ASN A 20 -18.37 -1.42 6.64
CA ASN A 20 -18.19 -1.88 5.26
C ASN A 20 -17.09 -2.94 5.19
N VAL A 21 -15.98 -2.73 5.89
CA VAL A 21 -14.87 -3.71 5.91
C VAL A 21 -15.33 -5.03 6.53
N ARG A 22 -16.11 -5.01 7.63
CA ARG A 22 -16.68 -6.23 8.23
C ARG A 22 -17.61 -6.96 7.26
N ARG A 23 -18.52 -6.25 6.59
CA ARG A 23 -19.38 -6.86 5.55
C ARG A 23 -18.58 -7.50 4.43
N LEU A 24 -17.50 -6.87 3.96
CA LEU A 24 -16.64 -7.47 2.93
C LEU A 24 -15.99 -8.77 3.40
N ILE A 25 -15.58 -8.85 4.67
CA ILE A 25 -15.00 -10.06 5.26
C ILE A 25 -16.05 -11.18 5.33
N ASP A 26 -17.29 -10.85 5.71
CA ASP A 26 -18.41 -11.79 5.74
C ASP A 26 -18.78 -12.27 4.33
N GLU A 27 -18.89 -11.36 3.36
CA GLU A 27 -19.17 -11.67 1.94
C GLU A 27 -18.06 -12.51 1.29
N ALA A 28 -16.81 -12.37 1.75
CA ALA A 28 -15.70 -13.23 1.31
C ALA A 28 -15.78 -14.65 1.89
N GLY A 29 -16.61 -14.87 2.91
CA GLY A 29 -16.70 -16.11 3.67
C GLY A 29 -15.58 -16.29 4.69
N PHE A 30 -14.81 -15.24 4.99
CA PHE A 30 -13.61 -15.36 5.84
C PHE A 30 -13.96 -15.47 7.33
N ALA A 31 -15.12 -14.97 7.75
CA ALA A 31 -15.58 -15.03 9.14
C ALA A 31 -16.25 -16.37 9.54
N SER A 32 -16.44 -17.31 8.60
CA SER A 32 -17.10 -18.60 8.91
C SER A 32 -16.23 -19.47 9.82
N VAL A 33 -16.83 -20.10 10.83
CA VAL A 33 -16.16 -21.08 11.70
C VAL A 33 -16.64 -22.52 11.44
N ASP A 34 -17.51 -22.72 10.45
CA ASP A 34 -18.20 -24.00 10.20
C ASP A 34 -17.24 -25.14 9.83
N MET A 35 -16.06 -24.79 9.32
CA MET A 35 -15.03 -25.72 8.89
C MET A 35 -14.06 -26.12 10.01
N MET A 36 -14.25 -25.63 11.24
CA MET A 36 -13.30 -25.77 12.35
C MET A 36 -13.95 -26.43 13.58
N PRO A 37 -13.27 -27.38 14.26
CA PRO A 37 -13.75 -27.89 15.54
C PRO A 37 -13.86 -26.75 16.58
N PRO A 38 -14.94 -26.68 17.39
CA PRO A 38 -15.13 -25.59 18.35
C PRO A 38 -13.96 -25.42 19.33
N THR A 39 -13.36 -26.54 19.76
CA THR A 39 -12.20 -26.57 20.67
C THR A 39 -10.93 -25.96 20.07
N VAL A 40 -10.79 -25.97 18.74
CA VAL A 40 -9.66 -25.38 18.02
C VAL A 40 -9.81 -23.87 17.93
N ALA A 41 -11.04 -23.38 17.72
CA ALA A 41 -11.33 -21.96 17.55
C ALA A 41 -11.11 -21.11 18.82
N GLU A 42 -10.97 -21.75 19.98
CA GLU A 42 -10.84 -21.07 21.28
C GLU A 42 -9.38 -20.74 21.66
N SER A 43 -8.37 -21.32 21.00
CA SER A 43 -6.95 -21.14 21.36
C SER A 43 -6.11 -20.68 20.17
N VAL A 44 -5.21 -19.72 20.39
CA VAL A 44 -4.23 -19.24 19.39
C VAL A 44 -3.32 -20.38 18.91
N ASP A 45 -2.85 -21.24 19.83
CA ASP A 45 -1.98 -22.36 19.46
C ASP A 45 -2.76 -23.46 18.73
N GLY A 46 -4.04 -23.68 19.10
CA GLY A 46 -4.93 -24.59 18.38
C GLY A 46 -5.18 -24.12 16.94
N LEU A 47 -5.48 -22.83 16.76
CA LEU A 47 -5.64 -22.21 15.44
C LEU A 47 -4.35 -22.29 14.61
N ARG A 48 -3.18 -22.10 15.24
CA ARG A 48 -1.87 -22.26 14.59
C ARG A 48 -1.68 -23.68 14.07
N ASP A 49 -1.95 -24.69 14.89
CA ASP A 49 -1.74 -26.09 14.51
C ASP A 49 -2.69 -26.50 13.38
N PHE A 50 -3.96 -26.08 13.47
CA PHE A 50 -4.93 -26.28 12.39
C PHE A 50 -4.52 -25.58 11.10
N LEU A 51 -4.04 -24.33 11.18
CA LEU A 51 -3.55 -23.57 10.03
C LEU A 51 -2.43 -24.31 9.32
N VAL A 52 -1.44 -24.83 10.06
CA VAL A 52 -0.31 -25.58 9.49
C VAL A 52 -0.80 -26.85 8.81
N GLU A 53 -1.68 -27.62 9.46
CA GLU A 53 -2.24 -28.85 8.87
C GLU A 53 -3.03 -28.56 7.59
N SER A 54 -3.94 -27.57 7.64
CA SER A 54 -4.77 -27.16 6.51
C SER A 54 -3.92 -26.68 5.33
N THR A 55 -2.89 -25.88 5.61
CA THR A 55 -1.96 -25.38 4.60
C THR A 55 -1.22 -26.52 3.90
N CYS A 56 -0.74 -27.53 4.64
CA CYS A 56 -0.10 -28.72 4.06
C CYS A 56 -1.06 -29.51 3.16
N ARG A 57 -2.34 -29.62 3.55
CA ARG A 57 -3.36 -30.29 2.74
C ARG A 57 -3.61 -29.55 1.42
N HIS A 58 -3.80 -28.24 1.47
CA HIS A 58 -3.99 -27.41 0.29
C HIS A 58 -2.77 -27.39 -0.63
N GLU A 59 -1.56 -27.43 -0.07
CA GLU A 59 -0.34 -27.58 -0.85
C GLU A 59 -0.31 -28.91 -1.60
N ALA A 60 -0.66 -30.02 -0.93
CA ALA A 60 -0.72 -31.34 -1.55
C ALA A 60 -1.79 -31.42 -2.66
N GLU A 61 -2.97 -30.81 -2.44
CA GLU A 61 -4.04 -30.71 -3.44
C GLU A 61 -3.59 -29.94 -4.69
N LEU A 62 -2.99 -28.76 -4.48
CA LEU A 62 -2.48 -27.94 -5.58
C LEU A 62 -1.35 -28.62 -6.34
N ARG A 63 -0.43 -29.26 -5.62
CA ARG A 63 0.65 -30.08 -6.21
C ARG A 63 0.11 -31.23 -7.05
N SER A 64 -0.90 -31.94 -6.55
CA SER A 64 -1.57 -33.01 -7.28
C SER A 64 -2.22 -32.48 -8.56
N ALA A 65 -2.92 -31.35 -8.49
CA ALA A 65 -3.52 -30.70 -9.65
C ALA A 65 -2.48 -30.30 -10.70
N VAL A 66 -1.32 -29.77 -10.28
CA VAL A 66 -0.23 -29.41 -11.20
C VAL A 66 0.39 -30.67 -11.83
N HIS A 67 0.64 -31.73 -11.06
CA HIS A 67 1.15 -32.99 -11.60
C HIS A 67 0.17 -33.68 -12.57
N ALA A 68 -1.14 -33.56 -12.33
CA ALA A 68 -2.17 -34.12 -13.20
C ALA A 68 -2.17 -33.49 -14.62
N THR A 69 -1.54 -32.32 -14.80
CA THR A 69 -1.37 -31.69 -16.12
C THR A 69 -0.33 -32.41 -17.01
N GLY A 70 0.37 -33.41 -16.48
CA GLY A 70 1.33 -34.23 -17.20
C GLY A 70 2.72 -33.59 -17.30
N HIS A 71 3.40 -33.83 -18.41
CA HIS A 71 4.75 -33.30 -18.68
C HIS A 71 4.76 -32.45 -19.95
N GLY A 72 5.82 -31.65 -20.12
CA GLY A 72 6.01 -30.82 -21.30
C GLY A 72 5.25 -29.48 -21.22
N ASP A 73 4.62 -29.08 -22.34
CA ASP A 73 4.09 -27.72 -22.51
C ASP A 73 2.82 -27.44 -21.67
N ASN A 74 2.00 -28.46 -21.39
CA ASN A 74 0.79 -28.31 -20.57
C ASN A 74 1.12 -27.95 -19.12
N ALA A 75 2.06 -28.67 -18.50
CA ALA A 75 2.52 -28.38 -17.16
C ALA A 75 3.20 -27.01 -17.06
N ARG A 76 4.00 -26.66 -18.06
CA ARG A 76 4.61 -25.33 -18.15
C ARG A 76 3.56 -24.22 -18.25
N HIS A 77 2.55 -24.40 -19.10
CA HIS A 77 1.47 -23.42 -19.26
C HIS A 77 0.64 -23.30 -17.98
N ALA A 78 0.28 -24.42 -17.34
CA ALA A 78 -0.45 -24.42 -16.07
C ALA A 78 0.33 -23.70 -14.97
N ALA A 79 1.63 -23.95 -14.83
CA ALA A 79 2.49 -23.27 -13.88
C ALA A 79 2.56 -21.75 -14.17
N ARG A 80 2.68 -21.34 -15.45
CA ARG A 80 2.67 -19.91 -15.84
C ARG A 80 1.34 -19.23 -15.52
N CYS A 81 0.22 -19.88 -15.82
CA CYS A 81 -1.11 -19.39 -15.48
C CYS A 81 -1.28 -19.25 -13.97
N LEU A 82 -0.85 -20.26 -13.20
CA LEU A 82 -0.89 -20.24 -11.75
C LEU A 82 -0.02 -19.11 -11.17
N PHE A 83 1.19 -18.93 -11.69
CA PHE A 83 2.08 -17.83 -11.29
C PHE A 83 1.42 -16.48 -11.52
N ALA A 84 0.87 -16.23 -12.71
CA ALA A 84 0.17 -14.98 -13.03
C ALA A 84 -1.04 -14.74 -12.10
N HIS A 85 -1.81 -15.79 -11.80
CA HIS A 85 -2.94 -15.73 -10.87
C HIS A 85 -2.54 -15.47 -9.41
N SER A 86 -1.28 -15.69 -9.04
CA SER A 86 -0.76 -15.34 -7.71
C SER A 86 -0.27 -13.89 -7.59
N ALA A 87 -0.24 -13.12 -8.69
CA ALA A 87 0.22 -11.72 -8.68
C ALA A 87 -0.61 -10.80 -7.75
N PRO A 88 -1.95 -10.91 -7.68
CA PRO A 88 -2.73 -10.10 -6.73
C PRO A 88 -2.31 -10.33 -5.27
N VAL A 89 -2.11 -11.56 -4.83
CA VAL A 89 -1.66 -11.84 -3.45
C VAL A 89 -0.22 -11.38 -3.20
N ALA A 90 0.69 -11.58 -4.16
CA ALA A 90 2.05 -11.05 -4.09
C ALA A 90 2.09 -9.51 -3.93
N SER A 91 1.16 -8.80 -4.57
CA SER A 91 1.06 -7.34 -4.48
C SER A 91 0.61 -6.83 -3.10
N SER A 92 0.05 -7.72 -2.26
CA SER A 92 -0.51 -7.38 -0.95
C SER A 92 0.41 -7.69 0.24
N LEU A 93 1.55 -8.35 0.00
CA LEU A 93 2.52 -8.73 1.03
C LEU A 93 2.97 -7.52 1.87
N GLY A 94 2.82 -7.63 3.20
CA GLY A 94 3.15 -6.60 4.20
C GLY A 94 2.18 -5.41 4.27
N ARG A 95 1.25 -5.28 3.31
CA ARG A 95 0.42 -4.07 3.18
C ARG A 95 -0.68 -3.95 4.23
N TRP A 96 -1.07 -5.02 4.91
CA TRP A 96 -2.03 -4.93 6.01
C TRP A 96 -1.46 -4.14 7.22
N LEU A 97 -0.14 -4.09 7.36
CA LEU A 97 0.54 -3.33 8.42
C LEU A 97 0.70 -1.84 8.11
N GLN A 98 0.60 -1.44 6.84
CA GLN A 98 0.99 -0.10 6.39
C GLN A 98 0.17 1.05 6.98
N GLY A 99 -1.02 0.75 7.53
CA GLY A 99 -1.89 1.71 8.19
C GLY A 99 -1.82 1.72 9.72
N LEU A 100 -1.00 0.85 10.35
CA LEU A 100 -0.94 0.72 11.81
C LEU A 100 -0.20 1.89 12.49
N SER A 101 0.84 2.43 11.85
CA SER A 101 1.62 3.54 12.42
C SER A 101 0.90 4.88 12.24
N CYS A 102 0.62 5.57 13.35
CA CYS A 102 -0.01 6.88 13.37
C CYS A 102 0.65 7.85 14.35
N PRO A 103 0.56 9.17 14.12
CA PRO A 103 1.04 10.16 15.08
C PRO A 103 0.53 9.96 16.51
N CYS A 104 -0.66 9.35 16.67
CA CYS A 104 -1.20 8.97 17.97
C CYS A 104 -0.32 7.99 18.78
N ASP A 105 0.45 7.14 18.11
CA ASP A 105 1.10 5.96 18.69
C ASP A 105 2.59 5.85 18.38
N PHE A 106 3.25 6.94 17.97
CA PHE A 106 4.69 6.99 17.69
C PHE A 106 5.59 6.60 18.86
N GLU A 107 5.09 6.65 20.10
CA GLU A 107 5.82 6.21 21.29
C GLU A 107 5.45 4.79 21.76
N ASP A 108 4.45 4.16 21.12
CA ASP A 108 3.95 2.84 21.51
C ASP A 108 4.90 1.73 21.06
N ASP A 109 5.36 0.93 22.03
CA ASP A 109 6.36 -0.11 21.82
C ASP A 109 5.88 -1.25 20.91
N LEU A 110 4.56 -1.53 20.87
CA LEU A 110 4.02 -2.56 19.97
C LEU A 110 3.93 -2.03 18.54
N GLN A 111 3.58 -0.76 18.39
CA GLN A 111 3.51 -0.13 17.07
C GLN A 111 4.88 0.06 16.44
N LEU A 112 5.91 0.37 17.23
CA LEU A 112 7.29 0.36 16.75
C LEU A 112 7.73 -1.02 16.24
N LYS A 113 7.30 -2.10 16.90
CA LYS A 113 7.55 -3.48 16.45
C LYS A 113 6.75 -3.84 15.20
N ALA A 114 5.50 -3.41 15.09
CA ALA A 114 4.70 -3.58 13.87
C ALA A 114 5.31 -2.81 12.69
N LEU A 115 5.84 -1.61 12.94
CA LEU A 115 6.57 -0.83 11.94
C LEU A 115 7.89 -1.51 11.52
N ALA A 116 8.59 -2.19 12.44
CA ALA A 116 9.76 -3.00 12.10
C ALA A 116 9.42 -4.14 11.12
N LEU A 117 8.30 -4.83 11.32
CA LEU A 117 7.80 -5.84 10.38
C LEU A 117 7.46 -5.23 9.01
N LEU A 118 6.77 -4.08 8.99
CA LEU A 118 6.48 -3.36 7.75
C LEU A 118 7.77 -2.91 7.04
N ALA A 119 8.75 -2.39 7.79
CA ALA A 119 10.03 -1.97 7.27
C ALA A 119 10.77 -3.15 6.62
N ASP A 120 10.79 -4.32 7.28
CA ASP A 120 11.36 -5.53 6.69
C ASP A 120 10.66 -5.92 5.37
N ASP A 121 9.33 -5.91 5.35
CA ASP A 121 8.53 -6.25 4.17
C ASP A 121 8.67 -5.22 3.02
N ALA A 122 8.89 -3.95 3.37
CA ALA A 122 9.11 -2.86 2.42
C ALA A 122 10.55 -2.79 1.90
N GLY A 123 11.51 -3.47 2.54
CA GLY A 123 12.94 -3.39 2.22
C GLY A 123 13.65 -2.22 2.90
N ALA A 124 13.11 -1.73 4.02
CA ALA A 124 13.64 -0.74 4.96
C ALA A 124 14.21 0.52 4.30
N GLY A 125 13.51 1.04 3.28
CA GLY A 125 13.85 2.31 2.64
C GLY A 125 14.76 2.20 1.43
N GLN A 126 14.92 1.01 0.85
CA GLN A 126 15.57 0.82 -0.45
C GLN A 126 14.54 0.70 -1.58
N ALA A 127 14.81 1.41 -2.69
CA ALA A 127 13.95 1.37 -3.87
C ALA A 127 13.93 -0.04 -4.50
N GLU A 128 12.75 -0.47 -4.92
CA GLU A 128 12.49 -1.73 -5.61
C GLU A 128 12.85 -2.98 -4.77
N MET A 129 12.94 -2.87 -3.45
CA MET A 129 13.33 -3.96 -2.54
C MET A 129 12.17 -4.55 -1.73
N SER A 130 10.91 -4.16 -1.97
CA SER A 130 9.78 -4.76 -1.24
C SER A 130 9.61 -6.25 -1.59
N ARG A 131 8.84 -6.98 -0.77
CA ARG A 131 8.43 -8.36 -1.11
C ARG A 131 7.69 -8.44 -2.44
N THR A 132 6.83 -7.45 -2.73
CA THR A 132 6.17 -7.32 -4.03
C THR A 132 7.18 -7.17 -5.18
N ASP A 133 8.26 -6.41 -4.99
CA ASP A 133 9.29 -6.30 -6.02
C ASP A 133 10.09 -7.59 -6.18
N GLY A 134 10.25 -8.38 -5.11
CA GLY A 134 10.74 -9.77 -5.19
C GLY A 134 9.93 -10.61 -6.17
N PHE A 135 8.60 -10.58 -6.06
CA PHE A 135 7.70 -11.27 -6.98
C PHE A 135 7.89 -10.79 -8.42
N ARG A 136 7.97 -9.46 -8.62
CA ARG A 136 8.18 -8.88 -9.96
C ARG A 136 9.51 -9.31 -10.58
N ARG A 137 10.57 -9.48 -9.79
CA ARG A 137 11.86 -10.00 -10.28
C ARG A 137 11.73 -11.44 -10.77
N ILE A 138 11.05 -12.30 -10.02
CA ILE A 138 10.76 -13.67 -10.44
C ILE A 138 9.92 -13.66 -11.72
N ALA A 139 8.87 -12.84 -11.77
CA ALA A 139 8.01 -12.71 -12.95
C ALA A 139 8.80 -12.31 -14.21
N ARG A 140 9.74 -11.36 -14.09
CA ARG A 140 10.62 -10.95 -15.18
C ARG A 140 11.62 -12.03 -15.59
N SER A 141 12.18 -12.78 -14.64
CA SER A 141 13.16 -13.83 -14.95
C SER A 141 12.56 -15.02 -15.71
N ILE A 142 11.24 -15.22 -15.59
CA ILE A 142 10.48 -16.25 -16.33
C ILE A 142 9.67 -15.69 -17.50
N ASP A 143 9.93 -14.44 -17.91
CA ASP A 143 9.25 -13.78 -19.04
C ASP A 143 7.71 -13.74 -18.90
N LEU A 144 7.23 -13.38 -17.72
CA LEU A 144 5.82 -13.08 -17.41
C LEU A 144 5.66 -11.61 -17.01
N VAL A 145 5.92 -10.73 -17.97
CA VAL A 145 5.96 -9.27 -17.73
C VAL A 145 4.61 -8.71 -17.26
N SER A 146 3.48 -9.25 -17.73
CA SER A 146 2.14 -8.83 -17.27
C SER A 146 1.95 -9.05 -15.77
N ALA A 147 2.45 -10.18 -15.24
CA ALA A 147 2.43 -10.48 -13.81
C ALA A 147 3.41 -9.60 -13.01
N ALA A 148 4.44 -9.05 -13.65
CA ALA A 148 5.41 -8.14 -13.03
C ALA A 148 4.91 -6.69 -12.91
N GLY A 149 3.67 -6.41 -13.31
CA GLY A 149 3.09 -5.08 -13.37
C GLY A 149 2.88 -4.39 -12.02
N GLN A 150 2.47 -3.13 -12.10
CA GLN A 150 1.90 -2.41 -10.97
C GLN A 150 0.49 -2.95 -10.67
N PRO A 151 -0.06 -2.72 -9.46
CA PRO A 151 -1.40 -3.16 -9.11
C PRO A 151 -2.51 -2.72 -10.10
N CYS A 152 -2.34 -1.59 -10.79
CA CYS A 152 -3.23 -1.16 -11.88
C CYS A 152 -3.18 -2.05 -13.11
N ASP A 153 -2.00 -2.57 -13.45
CA ASP A 153 -1.77 -3.46 -14.59
C ASP A 153 -2.36 -4.85 -14.30
N ILE A 154 -2.15 -5.33 -13.06
CA ILE A 154 -2.74 -6.59 -12.57
C ILE A 154 -4.27 -6.54 -12.65
N VAL A 155 -4.90 -5.41 -12.27
CA VAL A 155 -6.36 -5.22 -12.41
C VAL A 155 -6.80 -5.21 -13.87
N ALA A 156 -6.00 -4.66 -14.77
CA ALA A 156 -6.32 -4.56 -16.18
C ALA A 156 -6.25 -5.92 -16.89
N ASP A 157 -5.48 -6.88 -16.35
CA ASP A 157 -5.36 -8.22 -16.90
C ASP A 157 -6.67 -9.00 -16.79
N ARG A 158 -7.33 -9.20 -17.94
CA ARG A 158 -8.63 -9.90 -18.02
C ARG A 158 -8.50 -11.40 -17.90
N SER A 159 -7.31 -11.96 -18.07
CA SER A 159 -7.07 -13.40 -17.92
C SER A 159 -7.21 -13.87 -16.46
N LEU A 160 -7.02 -12.95 -15.50
CA LEU A 160 -7.09 -13.25 -14.07
C LEU A 160 -8.53 -13.44 -13.59
N ARG A 161 -8.82 -14.52 -12.87
CA ARG A 161 -10.14 -14.75 -12.28
C ARG A 161 -10.45 -13.73 -11.17
N ASP A 162 -11.73 -13.36 -10.97
CA ASP A 162 -12.11 -12.40 -9.92
C ASP A 162 -11.80 -12.93 -8.50
N GLY A 163 -11.86 -14.26 -8.29
CA GLY A 163 -11.61 -14.91 -6.99
C GLY A 163 -10.23 -14.60 -6.39
N VAL A 164 -9.18 -14.54 -7.22
CA VAL A 164 -7.80 -14.28 -6.74
C VAL A 164 -7.58 -12.86 -6.23
N PHE A 165 -8.54 -11.94 -6.45
CA PHE A 165 -8.52 -10.59 -5.89
C PHE A 165 -9.17 -10.51 -4.50
N ARG A 166 -9.84 -11.57 -4.03
CA ARG A 166 -10.64 -11.56 -2.79
C ARG A 166 -9.81 -11.27 -1.54
N LEU A 167 -8.81 -12.09 -1.25
CA LEU A 167 -7.91 -11.86 -0.11
C LEU A 167 -7.18 -10.51 -0.23
N PRO A 168 -6.52 -10.19 -1.36
CA PRO A 168 -5.84 -8.90 -1.52
C PRO A 168 -6.74 -7.69 -1.30
N ALA A 169 -7.98 -7.72 -1.83
CA ALA A 169 -8.95 -6.65 -1.63
C ALA A 169 -9.23 -6.38 -0.14
N ILE A 170 -9.36 -7.44 0.65
CA ILE A 170 -9.60 -7.35 2.10
C ILE A 170 -8.36 -6.84 2.83
N LEU A 171 -7.15 -7.34 2.51
CA LEU A 171 -5.91 -6.84 3.12
C LEU A 171 -5.73 -5.34 2.88
N PHE A 172 -5.99 -4.88 1.66
CA PHE A 172 -5.99 -3.45 1.36
C PHE A 172 -7.08 -2.70 2.11
N ALA A 173 -8.31 -3.23 2.19
CA ALA A 173 -9.41 -2.61 2.92
C ALA A 173 -9.09 -2.44 4.41
N LEU A 174 -8.53 -3.47 5.05
CA LEU A 174 -8.05 -3.42 6.43
C LEU A 174 -7.00 -2.32 6.61
N SER A 175 -6.06 -2.19 5.67
CA SER A 175 -5.03 -1.16 5.71
C SER A 175 -5.54 0.28 5.59
N ARG A 176 -6.79 0.50 5.15
CA ARG A 176 -7.42 1.83 5.10
C ARG A 176 -8.08 2.20 6.43
N ARG A 177 -8.31 1.23 7.33
CA ARG A 177 -8.98 1.40 8.63
C ARG A 177 -8.31 0.62 9.75
N SER A 178 -6.98 0.51 9.71
CA SER A 178 -6.20 -0.32 10.62
C SER A 178 -6.48 -0.04 12.10
N GLU A 179 -6.78 1.22 12.46
CA GLU A 179 -7.09 1.61 13.84
C GLU A 179 -8.32 0.88 14.41
N MET A 180 -9.24 0.46 13.55
CA MET A 180 -10.44 -0.28 13.94
C MET A 180 -10.23 -1.79 13.98
N PHE A 181 -9.08 -2.31 13.53
CA PHE A 181 -8.82 -3.74 13.33
C PHE A 181 -7.46 -4.20 13.88
N VAL A 182 -6.80 -3.43 14.75
CA VAL A 182 -5.46 -3.78 15.28
C VAL A 182 -5.37 -5.22 15.83
N PRO A 183 -6.32 -5.71 16.68
CA PRO A 183 -6.25 -7.09 17.17
C PRO A 183 -6.41 -8.13 16.05
N GLU A 184 -7.36 -7.94 15.13
CA GLU A 184 -7.57 -8.85 14.01
C GLU A 184 -6.37 -8.86 13.05
N ILE A 185 -5.76 -7.70 12.79
CA ILE A 185 -4.55 -7.57 11.97
C ILE A 185 -3.38 -8.32 12.62
N ALA A 186 -3.22 -8.25 13.95
CA ALA A 186 -2.19 -9.00 14.66
C ALA A 186 -2.36 -10.53 14.52
N GLY A 187 -3.60 -11.02 14.65
CA GLY A 187 -3.93 -12.43 14.40
C GLY A 187 -3.65 -12.87 12.96
N LEU A 188 -4.07 -12.06 12.00
CA LEU A 188 -3.86 -12.31 10.57
C LEU A 188 -2.38 -12.30 10.18
N ASP A 189 -1.60 -11.32 10.66
CA ASP A 189 -0.16 -11.22 10.41
C ASP A 189 0.58 -12.44 10.96
N TYR A 190 0.26 -12.85 12.20
CA TYR A 190 0.86 -14.03 12.82
C TYR A 190 0.55 -15.31 12.04
N ALA A 191 -0.70 -15.47 11.58
CA ALA A 191 -1.08 -16.61 10.74
C ALA A 191 -0.28 -16.64 9.43
N LEU A 192 -0.22 -15.54 8.69
CA LEU A 192 0.51 -15.47 7.42
C LEU A 192 2.02 -15.70 7.59
N ARG A 193 2.63 -15.15 8.66
CA ARG A 193 4.05 -15.39 8.98
C ARG A 193 4.34 -16.80 9.49
N THR A 194 3.36 -17.45 10.12
CA THR A 194 3.45 -18.87 10.50
C THR A 194 3.49 -19.76 9.26
N VAL A 195 2.71 -19.42 8.23
CA VAL A 195 2.74 -20.12 6.94
C VAL A 195 4.05 -19.84 6.20
N GLY A 196 4.57 -18.60 6.26
CA GLY A 196 5.79 -18.21 5.56
C GLY A 196 5.56 -18.15 4.05
N LEU A 197 6.29 -18.95 3.27
CA LEU A 197 6.05 -19.07 1.83
C LEU A 197 4.70 -19.74 1.57
N LEU A 198 3.79 -19.05 0.87
CA LEU A 198 2.45 -19.56 0.59
C LEU A 198 2.47 -20.85 -0.26
N PRO A 199 1.48 -21.77 -0.10
CA PRO A 199 1.43 -23.04 -0.83
C PRO A 199 1.61 -22.92 -2.34
N VAL A 200 0.98 -21.92 -2.96
CA VAL A 200 1.09 -21.66 -4.40
C VAL A 200 2.54 -21.43 -4.83
N TRP A 201 3.33 -20.70 -4.05
CA TRP A 201 4.73 -20.41 -4.37
C TRP A 201 5.67 -21.56 -4.02
N ARG A 202 5.36 -22.38 -3.01
CA ARG A 202 6.11 -23.63 -2.76
C ARG A 202 5.98 -24.59 -3.95
N VAL A 203 4.76 -24.82 -4.42
CA VAL A 203 4.50 -25.66 -5.61
C VAL A 203 5.16 -25.07 -6.87
N LEU A 204 5.09 -23.75 -7.04
CA LEU A 204 5.74 -23.08 -8.17
C LEU A 204 7.27 -23.13 -8.08
N ALA A 205 7.87 -23.02 -6.91
CA ALA A 205 9.33 -23.08 -6.74
C ALA A 205 9.93 -24.44 -7.14
N GLU A 206 9.15 -25.51 -7.02
CA GLU A 206 9.58 -26.85 -7.45
C GLU A 206 9.46 -27.06 -8.95
N THR A 207 8.49 -26.40 -9.59
CA THR A 207 8.19 -26.55 -11.02
C THR A 207 8.89 -25.50 -11.89
N MET A 208 9.14 -24.32 -11.32
CA MET A 208 9.83 -23.20 -11.95
C MET A 208 11.21 -23.04 -11.31
N HIS A 209 12.27 -23.28 -12.09
CA HIS A 209 13.66 -23.09 -11.65
C HIS A 209 14.07 -21.60 -11.61
N ALA A 210 13.25 -20.76 -10.96
CA ALA A 210 13.57 -19.37 -10.70
C ALA A 210 14.21 -19.21 -9.30
N SER A 211 15.08 -18.22 -9.15
CA SER A 211 15.63 -17.80 -7.86
C SER A 211 14.83 -16.64 -7.26
N GLY A 212 14.90 -16.44 -5.93
CA GLY A 212 14.31 -15.27 -5.26
C GLY A 212 13.03 -15.55 -4.48
N TRP A 213 12.59 -16.81 -4.41
CA TRP A 213 11.38 -17.23 -3.66
C TRP A 213 11.46 -16.86 -2.17
N GLU A 214 12.66 -16.83 -1.59
CA GLU A 214 12.92 -16.42 -0.21
C GLU A 214 12.46 -14.99 0.10
N ARG A 215 12.35 -14.11 -0.91
CA ARG A 215 11.80 -12.76 -0.73
C ARG A 215 10.28 -12.79 -0.50
N LEU A 216 9.60 -13.82 -0.98
CA LEU A 216 8.16 -13.98 -0.79
C LEU A 216 7.81 -14.66 0.53
N ASP A 217 8.79 -15.31 1.18
CA ASP A 217 8.58 -16.05 2.42
C ASP A 217 8.49 -15.09 3.63
N LEU A 218 7.29 -14.93 4.17
CA LEU A 218 7.00 -14.06 5.31
C LEU A 218 7.69 -14.49 6.62
N ALA A 219 8.19 -15.72 6.70
CA ALA A 219 8.96 -16.22 7.84
C ALA A 219 10.45 -15.86 7.74
N VAL A 220 10.93 -15.49 6.54
CA VAL A 220 12.32 -15.11 6.29
C VAL A 220 12.48 -13.60 6.44
N GLN A 221 13.42 -13.20 7.29
CA GLN A 221 13.84 -11.82 7.48
C GLN A 221 14.56 -11.28 6.22
N GLN A 222 14.23 -10.07 5.83
CA GLN A 222 14.63 -9.47 4.55
C GLN A 222 15.67 -8.36 4.69
N THR A 223 15.80 -7.79 5.87
CA THR A 223 16.62 -6.61 6.23
C THR A 223 17.11 -6.74 7.67
N ASP A 224 17.86 -5.76 8.17
CA ASP A 224 18.24 -5.65 9.59
C ASP A 224 17.22 -4.85 10.44
N ALA A 225 16.02 -4.58 9.91
CA ALA A 225 15.00 -3.76 10.59
C ALA A 225 14.40 -4.41 11.85
N LEU A 226 14.50 -5.72 12.01
CA LEU A 226 13.90 -6.42 13.15
C LEU A 226 14.77 -6.26 14.42
N PRO A 227 14.15 -6.11 15.61
CA PRO A 227 14.87 -6.13 16.86
C PRO A 227 15.68 -7.42 17.05
N ARG A 228 16.86 -7.30 17.68
CA ARG A 228 17.75 -8.45 17.92
C ARG A 228 17.03 -9.59 18.63
N GLY A 229 17.25 -10.82 18.16
CA GLY A 229 16.68 -12.03 18.75
C GLY A 229 15.27 -12.39 18.27
N HIS A 230 14.67 -11.57 17.42
CA HIS A 230 13.39 -11.89 16.79
C HIS A 230 13.53 -12.37 15.35
N THR A 231 12.72 -13.36 15.00
CA THR A 231 12.36 -13.66 13.61
C THR A 231 11.05 -12.93 13.26
N PRO A 232 10.67 -12.81 11.98
CA PRO A 232 9.38 -12.23 11.62
C PRO A 232 8.20 -12.87 12.38
N ALA A 233 8.16 -14.20 12.44
CA ALA A 233 7.10 -14.94 13.13
C ALA A 233 7.13 -14.74 14.65
N SER A 234 8.32 -14.72 15.28
CA SER A 234 8.41 -14.53 16.73
C SER A 234 8.09 -13.11 17.16
N LEU A 235 8.42 -12.10 16.35
CA LEU A 235 8.03 -10.71 16.59
C LEU A 235 6.52 -10.52 16.45
N SER A 236 5.93 -11.12 15.40
CA SER A 236 4.49 -11.10 15.20
C SER A 236 3.74 -11.78 16.35
N ARG A 237 4.24 -12.93 16.84
CA ARG A 237 3.70 -13.58 18.04
C ARG A 237 3.77 -12.67 19.27
N HIS A 238 4.90 -12.01 19.48
CA HIS A 238 5.07 -11.05 20.58
C HIS A 238 4.05 -9.90 20.51
N ILE A 239 3.83 -9.34 19.32
CA ILE A 239 2.82 -8.27 19.11
C ILE A 239 1.41 -8.79 19.44
N LEU A 240 1.06 -9.97 18.92
CA LEU A 240 -0.22 -10.62 19.17
C LEU A 240 -0.47 -10.83 20.68
N ASP A 241 0.46 -11.46 21.39
CA ASP A 241 0.32 -11.78 22.81
C ASP A 241 0.14 -10.50 23.65
N ARG A 242 0.81 -9.41 23.26
CA ARG A 242 0.74 -8.13 23.97
C ARG A 242 -0.52 -7.31 23.64
N HIS A 243 -1.18 -7.58 22.51
CA HIS A 243 -2.50 -7.02 22.23
C HIS A 243 -3.63 -7.74 22.97
N ALA A 244 -3.38 -8.95 23.47
CA ALA A 244 -4.34 -9.80 24.14
C ALA A 244 -4.61 -9.37 25.60
N THR A 245 -5.05 -8.12 25.79
CA THR A 245 -5.20 -7.48 27.10
C THR A 245 -6.59 -7.64 27.72
N SER A 246 -7.58 -8.09 26.94
CA SER A 246 -8.95 -8.33 27.40
C SER A 246 -9.58 -9.51 26.64
N PRO A 247 -10.63 -10.17 27.18
CA PRO A 247 -11.33 -11.26 26.48
C PRO A 247 -11.83 -10.86 25.08
N GLU A 248 -12.29 -9.64 24.91
CA GLU A 248 -12.78 -9.12 23.62
C GLU A 248 -11.63 -8.98 22.61
N ARG A 249 -10.46 -8.47 23.05
CA ARG A 249 -9.27 -8.39 22.19
C ARG A 249 -8.72 -9.77 21.85
N HIS A 250 -8.71 -10.70 22.81
CA HIS A 250 -8.39 -12.10 22.56
C HIS A 250 -9.30 -12.72 21.49
N SER A 251 -10.61 -12.48 21.58
CA SER A 251 -11.56 -12.98 20.56
C SER A 251 -11.23 -12.42 19.18
N ARG A 252 -11.00 -11.11 19.07
CA ARG A 252 -10.67 -10.45 17.80
C ARG A 252 -9.34 -10.92 17.21
N ILE A 253 -8.34 -11.21 18.04
CA ILE A 253 -7.09 -11.84 17.56
C ILE A 253 -7.40 -13.20 16.91
N ARG A 254 -8.24 -14.03 17.54
CA ARG A 254 -8.65 -15.32 16.98
C ARG A 254 -9.44 -15.13 15.69
N ASP A 255 -10.34 -14.15 15.63
CA ASP A 255 -11.07 -13.82 14.40
C ASP A 255 -10.09 -13.53 13.24
N GLY A 256 -9.04 -12.74 13.48
CA GLY A 256 -7.99 -12.47 12.50
C GLY A 256 -7.27 -13.73 11.98
N MET A 257 -6.98 -14.68 12.86
CA MET A 257 -6.40 -15.97 12.47
C MET A 257 -7.39 -16.83 11.66
N VAL A 258 -8.66 -16.87 12.06
CA VAL A 258 -9.74 -17.56 11.34
C VAL A 258 -9.89 -16.97 9.93
N TRP A 259 -9.85 -15.65 9.79
CA TRP A 259 -9.90 -14.98 8.49
C TRP A 259 -8.75 -15.42 7.58
N ALA A 260 -7.53 -15.51 8.11
CA ALA A 260 -6.38 -15.96 7.34
C ALA A 260 -6.51 -17.44 6.92
N ILE A 261 -6.94 -18.33 7.82
CA ILE A 261 -7.16 -19.75 7.54
C ILE A 261 -8.16 -19.93 6.40
N ASN A 262 -9.32 -19.29 6.51
CA ASN A 262 -10.38 -19.39 5.51
C ASN A 262 -9.97 -18.75 4.19
N ALA A 263 -9.24 -17.63 4.23
CA ALA A 263 -8.74 -16.99 3.02
C ALA A 263 -7.76 -17.89 2.26
N LEU A 264 -6.82 -18.52 2.97
CA LEU A 264 -5.84 -19.42 2.35
C LEU A 264 -6.51 -20.67 1.75
N ALA A 265 -7.52 -21.22 2.42
CA ALA A 265 -8.31 -22.32 1.87
C ALA A 265 -9.06 -21.92 0.59
N ALA A 266 -9.66 -20.73 0.60
CA ALA A 266 -10.42 -20.23 -0.52
C ALA A 266 -9.53 -19.87 -1.72
N ASP A 267 -8.35 -19.29 -1.48
CA ASP A 267 -7.34 -19.02 -2.51
C ASP A 267 -6.78 -20.33 -3.08
N ALA A 268 -6.51 -21.35 -2.25
CA ALA A 268 -6.06 -22.65 -2.72
C ALA A 268 -7.07 -23.30 -3.68
N ALA A 269 -8.36 -23.25 -3.35
CA ALA A 269 -9.43 -23.72 -4.23
C ALA A 269 -9.48 -22.95 -5.55
N ASP A 270 -9.33 -21.61 -5.52
CA ASP A 270 -9.24 -20.79 -6.72
C ASP A 270 -8.03 -21.18 -7.59
N PHE A 271 -6.86 -21.44 -6.98
CA PHE A 271 -5.65 -21.87 -7.67
C PHE A 271 -5.78 -23.27 -8.28
N VAL A 272 -6.35 -24.24 -7.58
CA VAL A 272 -6.66 -25.56 -8.15
C VAL A 272 -7.58 -25.42 -9.36
N ALA A 273 -8.60 -24.55 -9.27
CA ALA A 273 -9.50 -24.28 -10.38
C ALA A 273 -8.82 -23.56 -11.56
N VAL A 274 -7.77 -22.77 -11.33
CA VAL A 274 -6.93 -22.19 -12.40
C VAL A 274 -6.14 -23.29 -13.10
N VAL A 275 -5.49 -24.18 -12.34
CA VAL A 275 -4.71 -25.30 -12.90
C VAL A 275 -5.60 -26.23 -13.71
N GLY A 276 -6.77 -26.62 -13.19
CA GLY A 276 -7.71 -27.49 -13.90
C GLY A 276 -8.20 -26.90 -15.23
N LEU A 277 -8.38 -25.58 -15.31
CA LEU A 277 -8.73 -24.91 -16.57
C LEU A 277 -7.55 -24.83 -17.55
N ALA A 278 -6.34 -24.58 -17.04
CA ALA A 278 -5.15 -24.52 -17.87
C ALA A 278 -4.79 -25.90 -18.46
N ALA A 279 -5.14 -26.97 -17.74
CA ALA A 279 -4.89 -28.36 -18.08
C ALA A 279 -5.84 -28.94 -19.14
N ASP A 280 -7.04 -28.38 -19.33
CA ASP A 280 -8.04 -28.86 -20.30
C ASP A 280 -8.03 -27.97 -21.56
N PRO A 281 -7.39 -28.41 -22.67
CA PRO A 281 -7.28 -27.60 -23.87
C PRO A 281 -8.62 -27.31 -24.54
N ALA A 282 -9.60 -28.24 -24.45
CA ALA A 282 -10.93 -28.06 -25.02
C ALA A 282 -11.71 -26.99 -24.26
N ARG A 283 -11.63 -27.00 -22.93
CA ARG A 283 -12.28 -25.99 -22.09
C ARG A 283 -11.60 -24.63 -22.16
N ALA A 284 -10.28 -24.59 -22.33
CA ALA A 284 -9.55 -23.35 -22.62
C ALA A 284 -10.00 -22.75 -23.97
N MET A 285 -10.13 -23.57 -25.01
CA MET A 285 -10.66 -23.14 -26.30
C MET A 285 -12.11 -22.66 -26.21
N ALA A 286 -12.95 -23.36 -25.44
CA ALA A 286 -14.34 -22.97 -25.21
C ALA A 286 -14.47 -21.57 -24.60
N ARG A 287 -13.63 -21.26 -23.61
CA ARG A 287 -13.57 -19.92 -23.02
C ARG A 287 -13.10 -18.86 -24.01
N LEU A 288 -12.02 -19.13 -24.75
CA LEU A 288 -11.53 -18.21 -25.77
C LEU A 288 -12.63 -17.87 -26.80
N ILE A 289 -13.38 -18.88 -27.24
CA ILE A 289 -14.54 -18.68 -28.12
C ILE A 289 -15.62 -17.84 -27.43
N GLN A 290 -15.98 -18.14 -26.18
CA GLN A 290 -17.01 -17.41 -25.44
C GLN A 290 -16.66 -15.93 -25.27
N GLU A 291 -15.41 -15.61 -24.95
CA GLU A 291 -14.92 -14.24 -24.76
C GLU A 291 -14.96 -13.44 -26.07
N ARG A 292 -14.57 -14.08 -27.18
CA ARG A 292 -14.55 -13.44 -28.52
C ARG A 292 -15.89 -13.49 -29.25
N ALA A 293 -16.85 -14.28 -28.76
CA ALA A 293 -18.12 -14.52 -29.43
C ALA A 293 -18.90 -13.24 -29.74
N GLY A 294 -18.85 -12.24 -28.85
CA GLY A 294 -19.50 -10.95 -29.07
C GLY A 294 -18.99 -10.22 -30.31
N GLU A 295 -17.67 -10.13 -30.44
CA GLU A 295 -16.97 -9.49 -31.56
C GLU A 295 -17.12 -10.32 -32.84
N ALA A 296 -16.92 -11.64 -32.74
CA ALA A 296 -16.98 -12.57 -33.86
C ALA A 296 -18.38 -12.66 -34.50
N ALA A 297 -19.45 -12.57 -33.71
CA ALA A 297 -20.83 -12.61 -34.23
C ALA A 297 -21.17 -11.48 -35.21
N VAL A 298 -20.43 -10.36 -35.17
CA VAL A 298 -20.66 -9.21 -36.07
C VAL A 298 -20.19 -9.51 -37.49
N TYR A 299 -19.06 -10.22 -37.63
CA TYR A 299 -18.36 -10.37 -38.91
C TYR A 299 -18.66 -11.67 -39.66
N HIS A 300 -19.20 -12.70 -38.98
CA HIS A 300 -19.36 -14.04 -39.57
C HIS A 300 -20.80 -14.37 -40.01
N GLN A 301 -21.36 -13.58 -40.93
CA GLN A 301 -22.74 -13.75 -41.41
C GLN A 301 -22.91 -14.88 -42.42
N ASP A 302 -21.98 -14.99 -43.38
CA ASP A 302 -22.17 -15.81 -44.59
C ASP A 302 -21.54 -17.21 -44.51
N PHE A 303 -20.68 -17.47 -43.52
CA PHE A 303 -20.03 -18.76 -43.37
C PHE A 303 -20.90 -19.72 -42.55
N ALA A 304 -21.31 -20.84 -43.16
CA ALA A 304 -22.07 -21.89 -42.49
C ALA A 304 -21.17 -23.02 -42.00
N LEU A 305 -21.40 -23.46 -40.76
CA LEU A 305 -20.80 -24.63 -40.11
C LEU A 305 -21.93 -25.56 -39.67
N GLU A 306 -21.90 -26.82 -40.15
CA GLU A 306 -22.95 -27.82 -39.88
C GLU A 306 -24.39 -27.29 -40.16
N GLY A 307 -24.57 -26.56 -41.27
CA GLY A 307 -25.88 -26.02 -41.68
C GLY A 307 -26.35 -24.78 -40.91
N LYS A 308 -25.54 -24.26 -39.98
CA LYS A 308 -25.84 -23.08 -39.16
C LYS A 308 -24.78 -22.00 -39.35
N SER A 309 -25.19 -20.73 -39.49
CA SER A 309 -24.24 -19.63 -39.67
C SER A 309 -23.35 -19.45 -38.43
N LEU A 310 -22.07 -19.12 -38.65
CA LEU A 310 -21.13 -18.86 -37.56
C LEU A 310 -21.59 -17.73 -36.63
N LYS A 311 -22.26 -16.69 -37.15
CA LYS A 311 -22.91 -15.67 -36.32
C LYS A 311 -23.85 -16.28 -35.28
N ARG A 312 -24.72 -17.20 -35.68
CA ARG A 312 -25.67 -17.84 -34.76
C ARG A 312 -24.93 -18.73 -33.76
N TRP A 313 -23.90 -19.45 -34.22
CA TRP A 313 -23.03 -20.20 -33.32
C TRP A 313 -22.38 -19.31 -32.26
N PHE A 314 -21.80 -18.17 -32.62
CA PHE A 314 -21.19 -17.25 -31.68
C PHE A 314 -22.21 -16.62 -30.71
N VAL A 315 -23.42 -16.26 -31.17
CA VAL A 315 -24.47 -15.76 -30.26
C VAL A 315 -24.80 -16.77 -29.16
N GLU A 316 -24.93 -18.04 -29.50
CA GLU A 316 -25.21 -19.12 -28.54
C GLU A 316 -23.98 -19.47 -27.68
N ALA A 317 -22.77 -19.35 -28.25
CA ALA A 317 -21.51 -19.60 -27.55
C ALA A 317 -21.25 -18.63 -26.39
N LYS A 318 -21.94 -17.47 -26.36
CA LYS A 318 -21.91 -16.57 -25.19
C LYS A 318 -22.40 -17.25 -23.91
N SER A 319 -23.35 -18.17 -24.02
CA SER A 319 -23.90 -18.93 -22.91
C SER A 319 -23.37 -20.37 -22.83
N ASP A 320 -23.22 -21.04 -23.97
CA ASP A 320 -22.71 -22.42 -24.04
C ASP A 320 -21.76 -22.57 -25.24
N PRO A 321 -20.45 -22.36 -25.04
CA PRO A 321 -19.46 -22.40 -26.12
C PRO A 321 -19.10 -23.81 -26.59
N GLN A 322 -19.32 -24.84 -25.77
CA GLN A 322 -18.82 -26.20 -26.05
C GLN A 322 -19.33 -26.78 -27.38
N PRO A 323 -20.63 -26.65 -27.74
CA PRO A 323 -21.14 -27.17 -29.01
C PRO A 323 -20.43 -26.58 -30.24
N LEU A 324 -20.00 -25.31 -30.18
CA LEU A 324 -19.24 -24.69 -31.27
C LEU A 324 -17.80 -25.23 -31.32
N VAL A 325 -17.14 -25.41 -30.18
CA VAL A 325 -15.80 -26.03 -30.13
C VAL A 325 -15.84 -27.42 -30.78
N ASP A 326 -16.82 -28.23 -30.42
CA ASP A 326 -16.96 -29.59 -30.96
C ASP A 326 -17.23 -29.59 -32.47
N ALA A 327 -18.07 -28.66 -32.95
CA ALA A 327 -18.33 -28.47 -34.37
C ALA A 327 -17.08 -28.00 -35.14
N LEU A 328 -16.26 -27.12 -34.55
CA LEU A 328 -14.99 -26.68 -35.14
C LEU A 328 -13.99 -27.84 -35.23
N ALA A 329 -13.91 -28.68 -34.19
CA ALA A 329 -13.04 -29.87 -34.16
C ALA A 329 -13.37 -30.92 -35.24
N ARG A 330 -14.63 -30.95 -35.72
CA ARG A 330 -15.09 -31.79 -36.82
C ARG A 330 -15.02 -31.11 -38.19
N SER A 331 -14.71 -29.82 -38.23
CA SER A 331 -14.75 -29.02 -39.45
C SER A 331 -13.46 -29.12 -40.26
N ARG A 332 -13.53 -28.75 -41.54
CA ARG A 332 -12.34 -28.59 -42.41
C ARG A 332 -11.37 -27.50 -41.95
N LEU A 333 -11.75 -26.65 -40.99
CA LEU A 333 -10.87 -25.59 -40.49
C LEU A 333 -9.74 -26.15 -39.61
N ILE A 334 -9.92 -27.36 -39.09
CA ILE A 334 -9.04 -28.00 -38.12
C ILE A 334 -8.55 -29.34 -38.66
N CYS A 335 -7.23 -29.52 -38.72
CA CYS A 335 -6.58 -30.79 -38.91
C CYS A 335 -6.22 -31.32 -37.51
N ARG A 336 -6.95 -32.33 -37.04
CA ARG A 336 -6.77 -32.90 -35.69
C ARG A 336 -5.32 -33.31 -35.47
N GLY A 337 -4.74 -32.87 -34.35
CA GLY A 337 -3.35 -33.16 -34.00
C GLY A 337 -2.29 -32.36 -34.75
N ASP A 338 -2.66 -31.55 -35.75
CA ASP A 338 -1.72 -30.81 -36.59
C ASP A 338 -2.13 -29.33 -36.73
N PRO A 339 -1.60 -28.46 -35.83
CA PRO A 339 -1.91 -27.03 -35.86
C PRO A 339 -1.47 -26.35 -37.16
N ASP A 340 -0.33 -26.73 -37.74
CA ASP A 340 0.22 -26.04 -38.91
C ASP A 340 -0.54 -26.40 -40.19
N ARG A 341 -1.11 -27.62 -40.27
CA ARG A 341 -2.01 -28.02 -41.37
C ARG A 341 -3.46 -27.56 -41.18
N SER A 342 -3.84 -27.10 -39.99
CA SER A 342 -5.18 -26.58 -39.73
C SER A 342 -5.39 -25.25 -40.45
N MET A 343 -6.40 -25.12 -41.33
CA MET A 343 -6.65 -23.89 -42.09
C MET A 343 -6.80 -22.65 -41.20
N LEU A 344 -7.31 -22.81 -39.97
CA LEU A 344 -7.42 -21.71 -39.01
C LEU A 344 -6.06 -21.05 -38.73
N LEU A 345 -5.05 -21.83 -38.33
CA LEU A 345 -3.71 -21.32 -38.01
C LEU A 345 -2.82 -21.20 -39.27
N GLY A 346 -2.87 -22.19 -40.14
CA GLY A 346 -2.04 -22.32 -41.34
C GLY A 346 -2.47 -21.46 -42.53
N SER A 347 -3.60 -20.75 -42.45
CA SER A 347 -4.05 -19.85 -43.53
C SER A 347 -4.75 -18.59 -43.00
N LEU A 348 -5.83 -18.73 -42.22
CA LEU A 348 -6.66 -17.59 -41.85
C LEU A 348 -5.96 -16.60 -40.92
N LEU A 349 -5.14 -17.10 -39.98
CA LEU A 349 -4.46 -16.30 -38.95
C LEU A 349 -3.03 -15.87 -39.31
N ARG A 350 -2.54 -16.25 -40.50
CA ARG A 350 -1.22 -15.84 -41.01
C ARG A 350 -1.17 -14.34 -41.36
N PRO A 351 0.02 -13.73 -41.53
CA PRO A 351 0.17 -12.31 -41.91
C PRO A 351 -0.61 -11.89 -43.16
N ASP A 352 -0.78 -12.79 -44.12
CA ASP A 352 -1.53 -12.62 -45.37
C ASP A 352 -3.00 -13.09 -45.27
N GLY A 353 -3.40 -13.60 -44.10
CA GLY A 353 -4.72 -14.16 -43.85
C GLY A 353 -5.77 -13.11 -43.48
N ARG A 354 -7.04 -13.41 -43.79
CA ARG A 354 -8.19 -12.52 -43.53
C ARG A 354 -8.49 -12.30 -42.05
N MET A 355 -7.93 -13.12 -41.16
CA MET A 355 -8.09 -13.05 -39.71
C MET A 355 -6.77 -12.68 -39.01
N PHE A 356 -5.80 -12.11 -39.74
CA PHE A 356 -4.53 -11.70 -39.16
C PHE A 356 -4.71 -10.75 -37.97
N ARG A 357 -3.99 -11.01 -36.87
CA ARG A 357 -4.01 -10.25 -35.60
C ARG A 357 -5.34 -10.17 -34.85
N ILE A 358 -6.33 -11.02 -35.19
CA ILE A 358 -7.57 -11.11 -34.39
C ILE A 358 -7.29 -11.75 -33.02
N PHE A 359 -6.34 -12.68 -32.95
CA PHE A 359 -5.92 -13.36 -31.72
C PHE A 359 -4.54 -12.86 -31.26
N GLN A 360 -4.36 -12.75 -29.95
CA GLN A 360 -3.05 -12.49 -29.33
C GLN A 360 -2.16 -13.74 -29.36
N PRO A 361 -0.83 -13.64 -29.20
CA PRO A 361 0.05 -14.81 -29.15
C PRO A 361 -0.41 -15.89 -28.15
N GLU A 362 -0.90 -15.50 -26.99
CA GLU A 362 -1.40 -16.40 -25.95
C GLU A 362 -2.70 -17.11 -26.39
N ASP A 363 -3.58 -16.41 -27.10
CA ASP A 363 -4.79 -16.97 -27.69
C ASP A 363 -4.43 -18.03 -28.75
N LEU A 364 -3.39 -17.77 -29.56
CA LEU A 364 -2.89 -18.73 -30.56
C LEU A 364 -2.33 -19.99 -29.92
N ASP A 365 -1.68 -19.87 -28.76
CA ASP A 365 -1.17 -21.02 -28.00
C ASP A 365 -2.33 -21.86 -27.42
N VAL A 366 -3.43 -21.24 -26.98
CA VAL A 366 -4.65 -21.96 -26.61
C VAL A 366 -5.19 -22.76 -27.80
N ILE A 367 -5.32 -22.13 -28.97
CA ILE A 367 -5.81 -22.80 -30.19
C ILE A 367 -4.89 -23.95 -30.60
N ARG A 368 -3.56 -23.74 -30.56
CA ARG A 368 -2.57 -24.78 -30.88
C ARG A 368 -2.67 -25.98 -29.95
N ARG A 369 -2.69 -25.75 -28.63
CA ARG A 369 -2.79 -26.84 -27.64
C ARG A 369 -4.09 -27.61 -27.80
N TRP A 370 -5.19 -26.92 -28.06
CA TRP A 370 -6.47 -27.57 -28.36
C TRP A 370 -6.40 -28.44 -29.60
N ILE A 371 -5.83 -27.95 -30.71
CA ILE A 371 -5.70 -28.77 -31.92
C ILE A 371 -4.83 -30.00 -31.68
N LEU A 372 -3.72 -29.85 -30.96
CA LEU A 372 -2.84 -30.95 -30.58
C LEU A 372 -3.58 -31.99 -29.75
N SER A 373 -4.42 -31.57 -28.80
CA SER A 373 -5.18 -32.49 -27.94
C SER A 373 -6.23 -33.30 -28.71
N LEU A 374 -6.61 -32.91 -29.93
CA LEU A 374 -7.54 -33.68 -30.78
C LEU A 374 -6.88 -34.89 -31.46
N ALA A 375 -5.57 -35.12 -31.27
CA ALA A 375 -4.85 -36.26 -31.83
C ALA A 375 -5.18 -37.59 -31.14
N GLU A 376 -5.56 -37.56 -29.85
CA GLU A 376 -5.86 -38.76 -29.10
C GLU A 376 -7.31 -39.25 -29.38
N PRO A 377 -7.53 -40.56 -29.61
CA PRO A 377 -8.87 -41.09 -29.82
C PRO A 377 -9.67 -41.02 -28.52
N ASP A 378 -10.95 -40.65 -28.63
CA ASP A 378 -11.93 -40.44 -27.55
C ASP A 378 -11.68 -41.34 -26.32
N ALA A 379 -10.98 -40.81 -25.30
CA ALA A 379 -11.13 -41.29 -23.95
C ALA A 379 -12.56 -40.92 -23.51
N PRO A 380 -13.34 -41.82 -22.88
CA PRO A 380 -14.67 -41.49 -22.41
C PRO A 380 -14.55 -40.33 -21.44
N ALA A 381 -15.19 -39.21 -21.77
CA ALA A 381 -15.32 -38.10 -20.84
C ALA A 381 -16.05 -38.63 -19.59
N GLU A 382 -15.34 -38.74 -18.46
CA GLU A 382 -16.03 -38.92 -17.19
C GLU A 382 -16.99 -37.74 -17.00
N PRO A 383 -18.21 -37.98 -16.48
CA PRO A 383 -19.14 -36.91 -16.19
C PRO A 383 -18.56 -36.04 -15.08
N GLY A 384 -17.90 -34.95 -15.48
CA GLY A 384 -17.45 -33.91 -14.57
C GLY A 384 -18.65 -33.35 -13.78
N PRO A 385 -18.43 -32.86 -12.55
CA PRO A 385 -19.51 -32.38 -11.70
C PRO A 385 -20.33 -31.31 -12.42
N ALA A 386 -21.64 -31.35 -12.15
CA ALA A 386 -22.67 -30.56 -12.82
C ALA A 386 -22.26 -29.09 -13.03
N ARG A 387 -22.54 -28.59 -14.23
CA ARG A 387 -22.38 -27.19 -14.64
C ARG A 387 -22.97 -26.26 -13.57
N VAL A 388 -22.12 -25.59 -12.81
CA VAL A 388 -22.50 -24.34 -12.17
C VAL A 388 -22.57 -23.31 -13.30
N SER A 389 -23.81 -22.95 -13.67
CA SER A 389 -24.07 -21.79 -14.52
C SER A 389 -23.52 -20.55 -13.81
N ALA A 390 -22.28 -20.19 -14.09
CA ALA A 390 -21.76 -18.87 -13.78
C ALA A 390 -22.37 -17.89 -14.79
N THR A 391 -23.67 -17.61 -14.64
CA THR A 391 -24.20 -16.32 -15.04
C THR A 391 -23.55 -15.30 -14.14
N ALA A 392 -22.34 -14.87 -14.52
CA ALA A 392 -21.82 -13.60 -14.06
C ALA A 392 -22.76 -12.54 -14.62
N SER A 393 -23.80 -12.21 -13.85
CA SER A 393 -24.45 -10.93 -13.98
C SER A 393 -23.35 -9.88 -14.00
N PRO A 394 -23.38 -8.89 -14.92
CA PRO A 394 -22.50 -7.74 -14.81
C PRO A 394 -22.62 -7.24 -13.36
N PRO A 395 -21.51 -6.97 -12.64
CA PRO A 395 -21.62 -6.42 -11.30
C PRO A 395 -22.51 -5.19 -11.40
N GLU A 396 -23.63 -5.23 -10.67
CA GLU A 396 -24.50 -4.09 -10.54
C GLU A 396 -23.63 -2.91 -10.15
N HIS A 397 -23.75 -1.88 -10.99
CA HIS A 397 -22.87 -0.75 -11.03
C HIS A 397 -22.71 -0.13 -9.66
N ARG A 398 -21.47 0.33 -9.40
CA ARG A 398 -21.08 1.25 -8.33
C ARG A 398 -22.30 1.94 -7.75
N ARG A 399 -22.68 1.60 -6.51
CA ARG A 399 -23.65 2.42 -5.81
C ARG A 399 -23.11 3.85 -5.83
N PRO A 400 -23.85 4.82 -6.38
CA PRO A 400 -23.41 6.20 -6.36
C PRO A 400 -23.17 6.61 -4.91
N ILE A 401 -22.12 7.40 -4.68
CA ILE A 401 -21.85 7.99 -3.36
C ILE A 401 -23.11 8.76 -2.97
N GLU A 402 -23.77 8.34 -1.89
CA GLU A 402 -24.97 9.04 -1.44
C GLU A 402 -24.54 10.39 -0.85
N ALA A 403 -25.39 11.41 -0.97
CA ALA A 403 -25.08 12.74 -0.40
C ALA A 403 -24.76 12.67 1.11
N GLY A 404 -25.28 11.66 1.82
CA GLY A 404 -24.97 11.37 3.22
C GLY A 404 -23.55 10.85 3.47
N ASP A 405 -22.95 10.12 2.53
CA ASP A 405 -21.58 9.57 2.68
C ASP A 405 -20.54 10.69 2.77
N LEU A 406 -20.75 11.78 2.03
CA LEU A 406 -19.91 12.98 2.09
C LEU A 406 -19.98 13.71 3.44
N GLN A 407 -20.99 13.41 4.26
CA GLN A 407 -21.18 14.00 5.58
C GLN A 407 -20.56 13.17 6.72
N LEU A 408 -19.90 12.06 6.41
CA LEU A 408 -19.19 11.25 7.40
C LEU A 408 -17.95 11.97 7.95
N GLY A 409 -17.70 11.78 9.24
CA GLY A 409 -16.55 12.32 9.96
C GLY A 409 -16.83 13.57 10.78
N ALA A 410 -15.98 13.78 11.79
CA ALA A 410 -16.07 14.93 12.68
C ALA A 410 -15.52 16.21 12.02
N VAL A 411 -16.00 17.36 12.50
CA VAL A 411 -15.51 18.68 12.11
C VAL A 411 -14.89 19.37 13.32
N PRO A 412 -13.61 19.75 13.28
CA PRO A 412 -12.98 20.47 14.39
C PRO A 412 -13.62 21.85 14.61
N GLU A 413 -13.79 22.26 15.86
CA GLU A 413 -14.30 23.61 16.21
C GLU A 413 -13.18 24.63 16.30
N ASN A 414 -12.01 24.17 16.71
CA ASN A 414 -10.84 24.98 16.99
C ASN A 414 -9.55 24.17 16.73
N ILE A 415 -8.39 24.80 16.94
CA ILE A 415 -7.09 24.19 16.64
C ILE A 415 -6.77 22.97 17.52
N ARG A 416 -7.28 22.91 18.75
CA ARG A 416 -7.07 21.78 19.67
C ARG A 416 -7.84 20.55 19.22
N ASP A 417 -9.10 20.74 18.80
CA ASP A 417 -9.89 19.68 18.19
C ASP A 417 -9.25 19.19 16.89
N ALA A 418 -8.75 20.11 16.06
CA ALA A 418 -8.07 19.76 14.81
C ALA A 418 -6.83 18.89 15.07
N TYR A 419 -6.01 19.28 16.05
CA TYR A 419 -4.83 18.50 16.44
C TYR A 419 -5.22 17.10 16.88
N HIS A 420 -6.19 16.94 17.78
CA HIS A 420 -6.65 15.62 18.24
C HIS A 420 -7.24 14.75 17.12
N LEU A 421 -8.15 15.30 16.30
CA LEU A 421 -8.86 14.55 15.27
C LEU A 421 -7.96 14.03 14.13
N LEU A 422 -6.82 14.67 13.90
CA LEU A 422 -5.90 14.31 12.82
C LEU A 422 -4.81 13.31 13.25
N GLN A 423 -4.79 12.86 14.51
CA GLN A 423 -3.76 11.94 15.03
C GLN A 423 -3.81 10.53 14.42
N GLY A 424 -5.00 10.03 14.07
CA GLY A 424 -5.21 8.67 13.53
C GLY A 424 -4.71 8.49 12.09
N ARG A 425 -4.94 7.32 11.47
CA ARG A 425 -4.71 7.13 10.02
C ARG A 425 -5.89 7.57 9.17
N ALA A 426 -7.09 7.07 9.49
CA ALA A 426 -8.30 7.31 8.72
C ALA A 426 -8.62 8.82 8.57
N LEU A 427 -9.17 9.17 7.41
CA LEU A 427 -9.53 10.54 7.07
C LEU A 427 -10.93 10.56 6.42
N ALA A 428 -11.95 10.52 7.29
CA ALA A 428 -13.35 10.57 6.86
C ALA A 428 -13.65 11.83 6.01
N PRO A 429 -14.62 11.79 5.09
CA PRO A 429 -14.85 12.84 4.10
C PRO A 429 -14.89 14.28 4.62
N ARG A 430 -15.61 14.57 5.71
CA ARG A 430 -15.64 15.92 6.31
C ARG A 430 -14.29 16.32 6.90
N THR A 431 -13.63 15.41 7.61
CA THR A 431 -12.29 15.62 8.14
C THR A 431 -11.27 15.82 7.02
N ARG A 432 -11.41 15.09 5.89
CA ARG A 432 -10.58 15.27 4.68
C ARG A 432 -10.74 16.66 4.10
N ARG A 433 -11.99 17.14 4.01
CA ARG A 433 -12.27 18.49 3.51
C ARG A 433 -11.64 19.55 4.41
N PHE A 434 -11.71 19.38 5.73
CA PHE A 434 -11.01 20.25 6.69
C PHE A 434 -9.51 20.24 6.43
N ALA A 435 -8.89 19.06 6.35
CA ALA A 435 -7.44 18.92 6.17
C ALA A 435 -6.95 19.62 4.90
N LEU A 436 -7.67 19.45 3.79
CA LEU A 436 -7.37 20.14 2.53
C LEU A 436 -7.52 21.66 2.64
N ASP A 437 -8.61 22.14 3.25
CA ASP A 437 -8.84 23.58 3.41
C ASP A 437 -7.77 24.21 4.31
N TYR A 438 -7.37 23.53 5.39
CA TYR A 438 -6.31 23.98 6.29
C TYR A 438 -4.95 24.01 5.60
N ALA A 439 -4.59 22.93 4.89
CA ALA A 439 -3.33 22.84 4.15
C ALA A 439 -3.24 23.92 3.06
N ARG A 440 -4.31 24.11 2.28
CA ARG A 440 -4.37 25.17 1.25
C ARG A 440 -4.25 26.57 1.84
N PHE A 441 -4.90 26.82 2.98
CA PHE A 441 -4.76 28.08 3.69
C PHE A 441 -3.29 28.33 4.08
N TRP A 442 -2.65 27.37 4.74
CA TRP A 442 -1.26 27.49 5.17
C TRP A 442 -0.31 27.70 3.98
N LEU A 443 -0.44 26.88 2.94
CA LEU A 443 0.35 26.96 1.71
C LEU A 443 0.15 28.28 0.97
N SER A 444 -1.03 28.91 1.04
CA SER A 444 -1.25 30.23 0.45
C SER A 444 -0.37 31.30 1.10
N VAL A 445 -0.11 31.19 2.41
CA VAL A 445 0.79 32.08 3.15
C VAL A 445 2.24 31.75 2.82
N ALA A 446 2.59 30.46 2.79
CA ALA A 446 3.92 29.98 2.43
C ALA A 446 4.34 30.43 1.02
N ARG A 447 3.45 30.36 0.03
CA ARG A 447 3.71 30.83 -1.34
C ARG A 447 4.11 32.29 -1.41
N ARG A 448 3.50 33.16 -0.60
CA ARG A 448 3.88 34.59 -0.53
C ARG A 448 5.24 34.81 0.12
N SER A 449 5.79 33.79 0.79
CA SER A 449 7.08 33.84 1.47
C SER A 449 8.24 33.37 0.58
N ILE A 450 7.96 32.80 -0.59
CA ILE A 450 8.98 32.35 -1.53
C ILE A 450 9.81 33.55 -1.98
N GLY A 451 11.12 33.49 -1.78
CA GLY A 451 12.03 34.60 -2.09
C GLY A 451 12.01 35.77 -1.10
N ALA A 452 11.16 35.73 -0.06
CA ALA A 452 11.07 36.79 0.94
C ALA A 452 12.16 36.69 2.03
N SER A 453 12.93 35.60 2.06
CA SER A 453 14.05 35.41 2.99
C SER A 453 15.18 34.63 2.32
N ALA A 454 16.38 34.67 2.93
CA ALA A 454 17.53 33.86 2.52
C ALA A 454 17.25 32.34 2.62
N ARG A 455 16.21 31.94 3.35
CA ARG A 455 15.71 30.56 3.43
C ARG A 455 14.76 30.26 2.27
N SER A 456 15.30 30.20 1.06
CA SER A 456 14.54 29.87 -0.15
C SER A 456 15.28 28.82 -0.98
N LEU A 457 14.53 27.88 -1.55
CA LEU A 457 15.05 26.98 -2.58
C LEU A 457 15.42 27.77 -3.85
N PRO A 458 16.31 27.21 -4.70
CA PRO A 458 16.63 27.79 -6.00
C PRO A 458 15.38 28.18 -6.80
N GLU A 459 15.48 29.27 -7.56
CA GLU A 459 14.35 29.77 -8.36
C GLU A 459 13.89 28.74 -9.39
N LYS A 460 14.83 28.04 -10.02
CA LYS A 460 14.56 26.96 -10.97
C LYS A 460 15.17 25.65 -10.52
N TRP A 461 14.46 24.56 -10.76
CA TRP A 461 15.02 23.23 -10.58
C TRP A 461 15.94 22.87 -11.75
N GLN A 462 17.06 22.22 -11.41
CA GLN A 462 17.93 21.52 -12.34
C GLN A 462 18.39 20.24 -11.65
N GLN A 463 18.46 19.13 -12.39
CA GLN A 463 18.90 17.84 -11.86
C GLN A 463 20.27 17.96 -11.17
N GLY A 464 20.39 17.51 -9.92
CA GLY A 464 21.63 17.52 -9.15
C GLY A 464 21.98 18.86 -8.48
N LEU A 465 21.30 19.97 -8.82
CA LEU A 465 21.57 21.29 -8.24
C LEU A 465 21.36 21.31 -6.72
N LEU A 466 20.36 20.57 -6.23
CA LEU A 466 20.01 20.57 -4.81
C LEU A 466 21.12 20.06 -3.90
N ARG A 467 21.93 19.09 -4.35
CA ARG A 467 23.05 18.56 -3.55
C ARG A 467 24.16 19.60 -3.39
N SER A 468 24.48 20.33 -4.45
CA SER A 468 25.42 21.46 -4.36
C SER A 468 24.87 22.59 -3.50
N TRP A 469 23.60 22.97 -3.70
CA TRP A 469 22.94 24.00 -2.91
C TRP A 469 22.89 23.66 -1.42
N LEU A 470 22.68 22.38 -1.05
CA LEU A 470 22.72 21.93 0.34
C LEU A 470 24.08 22.16 1.01
N LEU A 471 25.18 21.93 0.28
CA LEU A 471 26.53 22.17 0.80
C LEU A 471 26.76 23.66 1.05
N ASP A 472 26.32 24.52 0.13
CA ASP A 472 26.45 25.96 0.26
C ASP A 472 25.64 26.48 1.46
N VAL A 473 24.39 26.03 1.62
CA VAL A 473 23.56 26.42 2.78
C VAL A 473 24.15 25.91 4.08
N HIS A 474 24.72 24.70 4.10
CA HIS A 474 25.39 24.16 5.27
C HIS A 474 26.58 25.02 5.70
N ALA A 475 27.43 25.44 4.75
CA ALA A 475 28.55 26.33 5.02
C ALA A 475 28.07 27.69 5.58
N LEU A 476 27.01 28.26 5.01
CA LEU A 476 26.40 29.49 5.50
C LEU A 476 25.87 29.37 6.93
N HIS A 477 25.24 28.24 7.30
CA HIS A 477 24.80 27.99 8.66
C HIS A 477 25.97 27.89 9.65
N ASP A 478 27.07 27.25 9.25
CA ASP A 478 28.28 27.16 10.07
C ASP A 478 28.90 28.54 10.30
N GLU A 479 29.06 29.34 9.25
CA GLU A 479 29.53 30.72 9.35
C GLU A 479 28.61 31.59 10.24
N ALA A 480 27.29 31.50 10.06
CA ALA A 480 26.33 32.25 10.85
C ALA A 480 26.41 31.86 12.34
N PHE A 481 26.56 30.57 12.65
CA PHE A 481 26.76 30.09 14.02
C PHE A 481 28.07 30.61 14.62
N GLN A 482 29.17 30.60 13.87
CA GLN A 482 30.46 31.13 14.32
C GLN A 482 30.41 32.65 14.59
N ARG A 483 29.64 33.40 13.79
CA ARG A 483 29.42 34.85 14.01
C ARG A 483 28.50 35.15 15.20
N THR A 484 27.69 34.18 15.62
CA THR A 484 26.75 34.33 16.73
C THR A 484 27.40 33.84 18.03
N GLU A 485 28.51 34.46 18.42
CA GLU A 485 28.96 34.47 19.81
C GLU A 485 28.21 35.58 20.54
N GLU A 486 27.67 35.30 21.73
CA GLU A 486 26.84 36.19 22.58
C GLU A 486 25.32 36.22 22.32
N GLN A 487 24.67 35.06 22.11
CA GLN A 487 23.26 34.96 22.53
C GLN A 487 23.18 34.86 24.05
N SER A 488 22.40 35.74 24.69
CA SER A 488 22.12 35.67 26.12
C SER A 488 21.50 34.31 26.44
N MET A 489 22.10 33.56 27.38
CA MET A 489 21.59 32.27 27.80
C MET A 489 20.16 32.43 28.37
N PRO A 490 19.15 31.73 27.82
CA PRO A 490 17.81 31.83 28.35
C PRO A 490 17.77 31.31 29.79
N SER A 491 16.87 31.86 30.60
CA SER A 491 16.64 31.35 31.95
C SER A 491 16.11 29.91 31.89
N ARG A 492 16.28 29.16 32.99
CA ARG A 492 15.77 27.78 33.09
C ARG A 492 14.25 27.73 32.85
N GLU A 493 13.51 28.69 33.38
CA GLU A 493 12.05 28.79 33.19
C GLU A 493 11.67 29.04 31.73
N THR A 494 12.38 29.96 31.05
CA THR A 494 12.15 30.23 29.62
C THR A 494 12.45 29.00 28.77
N LEU A 495 13.53 28.27 29.07
CA LEU A 495 13.85 27.02 28.37
C LEU A 495 12.75 25.96 28.56
N ILE A 496 12.22 25.81 29.77
CA ILE A 496 11.13 24.86 30.07
C ILE A 496 9.86 25.25 29.31
N ASP A 497 9.46 26.53 29.31
CA ASP A 497 8.31 26.97 28.52
C ASP A 497 8.54 26.72 27.02
N GLN A 498 9.69 27.11 26.47
CA GLN A 498 9.99 26.87 25.05
C GLN A 498 9.91 25.39 24.68
N THR A 499 10.46 24.51 25.51
CA THR A 499 10.43 23.05 25.32
C THR A 499 9.00 22.51 25.40
N LEU A 500 8.20 22.95 26.38
CA LEU A 500 6.79 22.58 26.47
C LEU A 500 6.02 23.01 25.22
N GLN A 501 6.32 24.19 24.66
CA GLN A 501 5.55 24.77 23.57
C GLN A 501 5.94 24.17 22.20
N LEU A 502 7.10 23.55 22.11
CA LEU A 502 7.50 22.71 20.98
C LEU A 502 6.94 21.28 21.06
N ALA A 503 6.46 20.84 22.23
CA ALA A 503 6.00 19.46 22.42
C ALA A 503 4.95 18.99 21.39
N PRO A 504 3.95 19.79 20.98
CA PRO A 504 2.98 19.33 19.98
C PRO A 504 3.58 19.11 18.59
N LEU A 505 4.74 19.70 18.29
CA LEU A 505 5.47 19.49 17.04
C LEU A 505 6.40 18.29 17.17
N THR A 506 7.25 18.29 18.20
CA THR A 506 8.31 17.29 18.35
C THR A 506 7.79 15.90 18.72
N LEU A 507 6.65 15.80 19.41
CA LEU A 507 6.07 14.50 19.76
C LEU A 507 5.34 13.83 18.58
N ILE A 508 5.19 14.52 17.45
CA ILE A 508 4.69 13.95 16.19
C ILE A 508 5.76 13.96 15.11
N ASP A 509 7.05 13.89 15.48
CA ASP A 509 8.13 13.93 14.51
C ASP A 509 7.98 12.86 13.43
N GLY A 510 8.28 13.22 12.19
CA GLY A 510 8.02 12.39 11.01
C GLY A 510 6.54 12.33 10.55
N ALA A 511 5.57 12.93 11.24
CA ALA A 511 4.15 12.80 10.89
C ALA A 511 3.78 13.27 9.47
N TRP A 512 4.51 14.23 8.89
CA TRP A 512 4.28 14.66 7.50
C TRP A 512 4.63 13.57 6.47
N LEU A 513 5.41 12.56 6.86
CA LEU A 513 5.79 11.42 6.04
C LEU A 513 4.94 10.18 6.28
N GLN A 514 3.95 10.22 7.19
CA GLN A 514 3.10 9.06 7.51
C GLN A 514 2.55 8.37 6.25
N GLY A 515 2.19 9.14 5.22
CA GLY A 515 1.68 8.60 3.95
C GLY A 515 2.67 7.74 3.16
N PHE A 516 3.97 7.84 3.42
CA PHE A 516 5.02 7.05 2.79
C PHE A 516 5.24 5.69 3.44
N SER A 517 4.48 5.35 4.49
CA SER A 517 4.39 3.98 5.02
C SER A 517 3.67 3.02 4.05
N GLU A 518 2.93 3.53 3.07
CA GLU A 518 2.34 2.71 2.01
C GLU A 518 3.46 1.96 1.27
N VAL A 519 3.40 0.63 1.21
CA VAL A 519 4.51 -0.19 0.65
C VAL A 519 4.84 0.24 -0.80
N ALA A 520 3.83 0.64 -1.58
CA ALA A 520 4.01 1.14 -2.94
C ALA A 520 4.84 2.44 -3.01
N TYR A 521 4.77 3.29 -1.98
CA TYR A 521 5.58 4.50 -1.88
C TYR A 521 6.91 4.21 -1.19
N ALA A 522 6.91 3.45 -0.09
CA ALA A 522 8.09 3.08 0.69
C ALA A 522 9.18 2.35 -0.11
N SER A 523 8.81 1.69 -1.20
CA SER A 523 9.73 1.00 -2.11
C SER A 523 9.90 1.70 -3.47
N SER A 524 9.26 2.84 -3.69
CA SER A 524 9.46 3.62 -4.92
C SER A 524 10.77 4.42 -4.85
N ARG A 525 11.35 4.77 -6.00
CA ARG A 525 12.57 5.62 -6.02
C ARG A 525 12.40 6.97 -5.33
N VAL A 526 11.18 7.54 -5.40
CA VAL A 526 10.84 8.81 -4.74
C VAL A 526 10.60 8.62 -3.25
N GLY A 527 9.81 7.60 -2.89
CA GLY A 527 9.32 7.43 -1.52
C GLY A 527 10.22 6.60 -0.61
N ALA A 528 11.15 5.80 -1.14
CA ALA A 528 12.05 4.98 -0.32
C ALA A 528 12.96 5.82 0.59
N PRO A 529 13.59 6.92 0.13
CA PRO A 529 14.32 7.82 1.02
C PRO A 529 13.41 8.45 2.08
N LEU A 530 12.17 8.81 1.74
CA LEU A 530 11.20 9.40 2.68
C LEU A 530 10.72 8.41 3.74
N PHE A 531 10.46 7.16 3.35
CA PHE A 531 10.13 6.11 4.31
C PHE A 531 11.31 5.81 5.24
N ARG A 532 12.55 5.90 4.73
CA ARG A 532 13.74 5.73 5.56
C ARG A 532 13.88 6.83 6.61
N ILE A 533 13.64 8.09 6.23
CA ILE A 533 13.58 9.22 7.18
C ILE A 533 12.48 8.93 8.22
N TYR A 534 11.26 8.62 7.78
CA TYR A 534 10.16 8.27 8.68
C TYR A 534 10.51 7.13 9.66
N TRP A 535 11.24 6.12 9.19
CA TRP A 535 11.68 4.99 10.00
C TRP A 535 12.72 5.40 11.05
N ASP A 536 13.69 6.23 10.67
CA ASP A 536 14.70 6.81 11.57
C ASP A 536 14.04 7.69 12.63
N GLU A 537 13.10 8.57 12.25
CA GLU A 537 12.35 9.45 13.17
C GLU A 537 11.63 8.69 14.29
N LEU A 538 11.12 7.51 13.95
CA LEU A 538 10.43 6.63 14.90
C LEU A 538 11.38 5.68 15.63
N GLY A 539 12.69 5.84 15.44
CA GLY A 539 13.73 5.13 16.18
C GLY A 539 13.99 3.71 15.69
N ASN A 540 13.70 3.40 14.44
CA ASN A 540 14.03 2.11 13.84
C ASN A 540 13.56 0.87 14.64
N GLY A 541 12.40 0.97 15.29
CA GLY A 541 11.85 -0.11 16.11
C GLY A 541 12.53 -0.25 17.48
N ASP A 542 13.54 0.57 17.76
CA ASP A 542 14.26 0.69 19.02
C ASP A 542 13.79 1.94 19.78
N ARG A 543 13.09 1.68 20.87
CA ARG A 543 12.54 2.70 21.75
C ARG A 543 13.62 3.62 22.36
N SER A 544 14.87 3.18 22.47
CA SER A 544 15.96 3.99 23.05
C SER A 544 16.42 5.14 22.14
N ILE A 545 16.14 5.02 20.84
CA ILE A 545 16.46 6.02 19.82
C ILE A 545 15.20 6.63 19.18
N ASN A 546 14.01 6.36 19.71
CA ASN A 546 12.74 6.94 19.23
C ASN A 546 12.65 8.43 19.58
N HIS A 547 12.52 9.30 18.58
CA HIS A 547 12.62 10.75 18.78
C HIS A 547 11.49 11.30 19.67
N PRO A 548 10.20 10.97 19.45
CA PRO A 548 9.12 11.41 20.33
C PRO A 548 9.34 10.98 21.79
N ARG A 549 9.82 9.74 21.99
CA ARG A 549 10.08 9.21 23.34
C ARG A 549 11.22 9.95 24.04
N ILE A 550 12.34 10.19 23.35
CA ILE A 550 13.46 10.94 23.90
C ILE A 550 13.00 12.34 24.33
N TYR A 551 12.17 12.99 23.51
CA TYR A 551 11.62 14.30 23.82
C TYR A 551 10.66 14.27 25.02
N ARG A 552 9.81 13.23 25.11
CA ARG A 552 8.96 13.01 26.28
C ARG A 552 9.77 12.88 27.57
N ASP A 553 10.82 12.06 27.55
CA ASP A 553 11.67 11.85 28.71
C ASP A 553 12.42 13.15 29.10
N LEU A 554 12.78 13.99 28.12
CA LEU A 554 13.28 15.35 28.35
C LEU A 554 12.26 16.23 29.07
N LEU A 555 10.99 16.27 28.62
CA LEU A 555 9.92 17.03 29.27
C LEU A 555 9.72 16.57 30.73
N VAL A 556 9.70 15.27 30.97
CA VAL A 556 9.60 14.70 32.33
C VAL A 556 10.78 15.16 33.19
N SER A 557 12.01 15.16 32.67
CA SER A 557 13.19 15.66 33.38
C SER A 557 13.10 17.17 33.73
N MET A 558 12.29 17.92 32.99
CA MET A 558 11.98 19.33 33.26
C MET A 558 10.85 19.52 34.28
N GLY A 559 10.24 18.44 34.79
CA GLY A 559 9.06 18.48 35.64
C GLY A 559 7.76 18.70 34.88
N VAL A 560 7.75 18.43 33.57
CA VAL A 560 6.59 18.62 32.68
C VAL A 560 6.06 17.25 32.25
N GLU A 561 4.99 16.81 32.91
CA GLU A 561 4.24 15.63 32.49
C GLU A 561 3.06 16.05 31.61
N LEU A 562 2.92 15.41 30.45
CA LEU A 562 1.83 15.62 29.49
C LEU A 562 1.09 14.30 29.27
N ALA A 563 -0.21 14.39 28.96
CA ALA A 563 -1.00 13.24 28.54
C ALA A 563 -0.44 12.61 27.23
N PRO A 564 -0.86 11.39 26.85
CA PRO A 564 -0.44 10.78 25.57
C PRO A 564 -0.71 11.71 24.38
N THR A 565 0.19 11.81 23.40
CA THR A 565 0.12 12.80 22.31
C THR A 565 -1.22 12.78 21.56
N GLY A 566 -1.73 11.57 21.29
CA GLY A 566 -2.99 11.37 20.58
C GLY A 566 -4.26 11.75 21.38
N SER A 567 -4.15 11.96 22.69
CA SER A 567 -5.28 12.17 23.59
C SER A 567 -5.92 13.55 23.43
N ARG A 568 -7.21 13.66 23.78
CA ARG A 568 -7.90 14.94 23.80
C ARG A 568 -7.33 15.85 24.90
N GLU A 569 -6.95 15.25 26.01
CA GLU A 569 -6.34 15.86 27.19
C GLU A 569 -5.04 16.57 26.82
N PHE A 570 -4.16 15.96 26.02
CA PHE A 570 -2.94 16.60 25.53
C PHE A 570 -3.27 17.85 24.71
N ALA A 571 -4.16 17.73 23.73
CA ALA A 571 -4.53 18.84 22.87
C ALA A 571 -5.17 20.01 23.66
N HIS A 572 -5.81 19.71 24.78
CA HIS A 572 -6.51 20.67 25.65
C HIS A 572 -5.71 21.09 26.89
N ASP A 573 -4.44 20.71 27.00
CA ASP A 573 -3.60 21.15 28.11
C ASP A 573 -3.56 22.70 28.15
N PRO A 574 -3.94 23.33 29.28
CA PRO A 574 -4.04 24.78 29.38
C PRO A 574 -2.68 25.48 29.34
N ARG A 575 -1.58 24.75 29.56
CA ARG A 575 -0.22 25.28 29.49
C ARG A 575 0.23 25.45 28.03
N LEU A 576 -0.33 24.69 27.08
CA LEU A 576 -0.02 24.81 25.65
C LEU A 576 -0.75 26.00 25.03
N ARG A 577 -0.02 26.83 24.26
CA ARG A 577 -0.61 27.93 23.48
C ARG A 577 -1.27 27.41 22.19
N CYS A 578 -2.31 28.09 21.72
CA CYS A 578 -2.98 27.73 20.47
C CYS A 578 -2.04 27.87 19.25
N GLU A 579 -1.13 28.83 19.29
CA GLU A 579 -0.08 29.07 18.29
C GLU A 579 0.79 27.81 18.08
N SER A 580 1.14 27.14 19.17
CA SER A 580 1.99 25.94 19.21
C SER A 580 1.38 24.74 18.47
N LEU A 581 0.07 24.76 18.22
CA LEU A 581 -0.65 23.69 17.53
C LEU A 581 -0.85 23.96 16.03
N ARG A 582 -0.59 25.18 15.55
CA ARG A 582 -0.92 25.55 14.16
C ARG A 582 -0.06 24.81 13.12
N LEU A 583 1.26 24.83 13.28
CA LEU A 583 2.17 24.09 12.40
C LEU A 583 2.00 22.56 12.54
N PRO A 584 1.87 21.98 13.76
CA PRO A 584 1.59 20.55 13.89
C PRO A 584 0.31 20.10 13.18
N VAL A 585 -0.77 20.88 13.25
CA VAL A 585 -2.00 20.58 12.50
C VAL A 585 -1.75 20.60 10.99
N PHE A 586 -0.91 21.51 10.49
CA PHE A 586 -0.49 21.49 9.08
C PHE A 586 0.26 20.19 8.72
N TRP A 587 1.19 19.72 9.56
CA TRP A 587 1.93 18.47 9.32
C TRP A 587 1.01 17.25 9.32
N LEU A 588 0.09 17.17 10.27
CA LEU A 588 -0.91 16.10 10.33
C LEU A 588 -1.84 16.10 9.11
N CYS A 589 -2.18 17.28 8.56
CA CYS A 589 -2.92 17.37 7.29
C CYS A 589 -2.11 16.80 6.12
N LEU A 590 -0.82 17.16 6.03
CA LEU A 590 0.06 16.70 4.95
C LEU A 590 0.28 15.17 4.99
N GLY A 591 0.57 14.62 6.16
CA GLY A 591 0.84 13.18 6.33
C GLY A 591 -0.28 12.26 5.84
N LYS A 592 -1.52 12.76 5.81
CA LYS A 592 -2.70 12.03 5.34
C LYS A 592 -3.01 12.22 3.86
N LEU A 593 -2.29 13.11 3.17
CA LEU A 593 -2.55 13.49 1.78
C LEU A 593 -1.32 13.26 0.88
N PRO A 594 -0.66 12.08 0.93
CA PRO A 594 0.58 11.82 0.20
C PRO A 594 0.41 11.74 -1.33
N ALA A 595 -0.81 11.57 -1.85
CA ALA A 595 -1.07 11.60 -3.28
C ALA A 595 -1.43 13.03 -3.73
N THR A 596 -2.21 13.74 -2.95
CA THR A 596 -2.72 15.09 -3.28
C THR A 596 -1.64 16.16 -3.09
N LEU A 597 -0.84 16.09 -2.03
CA LEU A 597 0.11 17.14 -1.61
C LEU A 597 1.58 16.67 -1.66
N ARG A 598 1.89 15.68 -2.51
CA ARG A 598 3.24 15.11 -2.62
C ARG A 598 4.36 16.15 -2.78
N PRO A 599 4.26 17.13 -3.71
CA PRO A 599 5.34 18.11 -3.91
C PRO A 599 5.51 19.02 -2.71
N GLU A 600 4.41 19.42 -2.06
CA GLU A 600 4.47 20.21 -0.84
C GLU A 600 5.10 19.43 0.32
N ILE A 601 4.83 18.12 0.44
CA ILE A 601 5.47 17.25 1.44
C ILE A 601 6.98 17.16 1.19
N LEU A 602 7.40 16.96 -0.05
CA LEU A 602 8.83 16.89 -0.43
C LEU A 602 9.57 18.19 -0.04
N GLY A 603 8.97 19.34 -0.35
CA GLY A 603 9.52 20.64 0.05
C GLY A 603 9.62 20.82 1.55
N LEU A 604 8.54 20.50 2.29
CA LEU A 604 8.53 20.59 3.75
C LEU A 604 9.58 19.65 4.36
N ASN A 605 9.71 18.43 3.83
CA ASN A 605 10.69 17.46 4.29
C ASN A 605 12.10 18.05 4.21
N LEU A 606 12.52 18.52 3.04
CA LEU A 606 13.83 19.15 2.88
C LEU A 606 14.01 20.37 3.81
N ALA A 607 12.96 21.16 4.03
CA ALA A 607 13.01 22.29 4.95
C ALA A 607 13.23 21.85 6.40
N MET A 608 12.62 20.73 6.82
CA MET A 608 12.76 20.16 8.15
C MET A 608 14.16 19.62 8.38
N GLU A 609 14.61 18.72 7.50
CA GLU A 609 15.93 18.10 7.63
C GLU A 609 17.05 19.14 7.63
N LEU A 610 16.88 20.27 6.93
CA LEU A 610 17.90 21.32 6.90
C LEU A 610 17.81 22.29 8.09
N SER A 611 16.67 22.37 8.78
CA SER A 611 16.41 23.38 9.83
C SER A 611 17.30 23.22 11.06
N GLY A 612 17.79 22.00 11.28
CA GLY A 612 18.67 21.60 12.35
C GLY A 612 20.16 21.75 12.10
N VAL A 613 20.55 21.58 10.83
CA VAL A 613 21.93 21.32 10.45
C VAL A 613 22.78 22.59 10.56
N GLY A 614 23.89 22.48 11.29
CA GLY A 614 24.95 23.51 11.30
C GLY A 614 24.73 24.68 12.27
N GLY A 615 23.67 24.74 13.09
CA GLY A 615 23.55 25.88 14.02
C GLY A 615 22.56 25.70 15.15
N SER A 616 21.28 25.55 14.83
CA SER A 616 20.18 25.54 15.80
C SER A 616 20.33 24.43 16.85
N TYR A 617 20.65 23.19 16.44
CA TYR A 617 20.89 22.09 17.37
C TYR A 617 22.16 22.27 18.20
N ARG A 618 23.22 22.89 17.65
CA ARG A 618 24.46 23.19 18.40
C ARG A 618 24.19 24.23 19.49
N SER A 619 23.39 25.25 19.20
CA SER A 619 22.92 26.23 20.20
C SER A 619 22.03 25.57 21.26
N ALA A 620 21.02 24.79 20.84
CA ALA A 620 20.12 24.07 21.76
C ALA A 620 20.89 23.13 22.70
N ARG A 621 21.91 22.42 22.18
CA ARG A 621 22.80 21.57 22.97
C ARG A 621 23.54 22.36 24.06
N LYS A 622 24.12 23.52 23.72
CA LYS A 622 24.79 24.39 24.71
C LYS A 622 23.83 24.81 25.83
N VAL A 623 22.61 25.20 25.47
CA VAL A 623 21.57 25.66 26.40
C VAL A 623 21.08 24.53 27.31
N LEU A 624 20.73 23.36 26.76
CA LEU A 624 20.28 22.19 27.52
C LEU A 624 21.36 21.73 28.51
N LYS A 625 22.60 21.62 28.05
CA LYS A 625 23.74 21.21 28.88
C LYS A 625 24.01 22.19 30.02
N HIS A 626 23.92 23.50 29.78
CA HIS A 626 24.13 24.52 30.81
C HIS A 626 23.13 24.37 31.97
N HIS A 627 21.88 24.03 31.68
CA HIS A 627 20.82 23.85 32.68
C HIS A 627 20.71 22.40 33.22
N GLY A 628 21.64 21.51 32.84
CA GLY A 628 21.70 20.14 33.34
C GLY A 628 20.66 19.17 32.73
N PHE A 629 20.10 19.50 31.56
CA PHE A 629 19.14 18.64 30.86
C PHE A 629 19.81 17.75 29.81
N SER A 630 19.12 16.65 29.45
CA SER A 630 19.60 15.74 28.40
C SER A 630 19.71 16.44 27.05
N THR A 631 20.78 16.16 26.31
CA THR A 631 21.01 16.64 24.94
C THR A 631 20.73 15.58 23.89
N GLN A 632 20.28 14.38 24.29
CA GLN A 632 20.16 13.22 23.40
C GLN A 632 19.36 13.52 22.13
N PHE A 633 18.23 14.22 22.24
CA PHE A 633 17.39 14.60 21.10
C PHE A 633 18.16 15.41 20.05
N VAL A 634 18.87 16.45 20.48
CA VAL A 634 19.60 17.35 19.57
C VAL A 634 20.92 16.74 19.09
N ASP A 635 21.54 15.87 19.89
CA ASP A 635 22.77 15.15 19.51
C ASP A 635 22.49 14.13 18.39
N LEU A 636 21.33 13.48 18.43
CA LEU A 636 20.90 12.53 17.39
C LEU A 636 20.70 13.24 16.04
N HIS A 637 19.87 14.29 16.00
CA HIS A 637 19.59 15.06 14.80
C HIS A 637 20.83 15.75 14.20
N ASN A 638 21.76 16.22 15.05
CA ASN A 638 23.06 16.74 14.57
C ASN A 638 23.83 15.74 13.71
N THR A 639 23.59 14.44 13.88
CA THR A 639 24.28 13.36 13.16
C THR A 639 23.48 12.89 11.95
N ILE A 640 22.19 12.59 12.14
CA ILE A 640 21.36 11.95 11.10
C ILE A 640 20.88 12.93 10.02
N ASP A 641 20.72 14.22 10.33
CA ASP A 641 20.20 15.22 9.38
C ASP A 641 21.25 15.71 8.37
N ASN A 642 22.49 15.19 8.45
CA ASN A 642 23.63 15.72 7.72
C ASN A 642 23.43 15.80 6.20
N VAL A 643 24.09 16.76 5.56
CA VAL A 643 23.97 17.02 4.11
C VAL A 643 24.73 16.02 3.23
N SER A 644 25.52 15.10 3.80
CA SER A 644 26.32 14.15 3.01
C SER A 644 25.55 12.87 2.72
N THR A 645 25.24 12.09 3.76
CA THR A 645 24.58 10.78 3.67
C THR A 645 23.38 10.67 4.61
N GLY A 646 22.95 11.80 5.19
CA GLY A 646 21.84 11.89 6.13
C GLY A 646 20.52 12.32 5.49
N HIS A 647 19.56 12.69 6.33
CA HIS A 647 18.18 12.98 5.91
C HIS A 647 18.10 14.14 4.91
N SER A 648 18.90 15.20 5.09
CA SER A 648 18.96 16.31 4.13
C SER A 648 19.37 15.85 2.73
N ALA A 649 20.34 14.93 2.64
CA ALA A 649 20.78 14.34 1.37
C ALA A 649 19.66 13.54 0.70
N TRP A 650 19.02 12.67 1.48
CA TRP A 650 17.91 11.82 1.03
C TRP A 650 16.69 12.63 0.60
N ALA A 651 16.40 13.74 1.29
CA ALA A 651 15.33 14.65 0.92
C ALA A 651 15.58 15.31 -0.46
N ALA A 652 16.81 15.73 -0.73
CA ALA A 652 17.17 16.27 -2.05
C ALA A 652 17.10 15.20 -3.16
N ASP A 653 17.61 13.99 -2.89
CA ASP A 653 17.54 12.88 -3.85
C ASP A 653 16.09 12.49 -4.17
N ALA A 654 15.20 12.51 -3.17
CA ALA A 654 13.76 12.25 -3.36
C ALA A 654 13.08 13.33 -4.21
N ILE A 655 13.44 14.61 -4.02
CA ILE A 655 12.95 15.71 -4.86
C ILE A 655 13.42 15.53 -6.31
N ASP A 656 14.70 15.25 -6.52
CA ASP A 656 15.26 15.06 -7.86
C ASP A 656 14.61 13.86 -8.57
N ALA A 657 14.39 12.75 -7.86
CA ALA A 657 13.67 11.59 -8.38
C ALA A 657 12.21 11.92 -8.73
N HIS A 658 11.54 12.74 -7.90
CA HIS A 658 10.16 13.17 -8.17
C HIS A 658 10.09 14.05 -9.42
N MET A 659 10.94 15.09 -9.50
CA MET A 659 10.95 16.03 -10.61
C MET A 659 11.25 15.35 -11.95
N ALA A 660 12.18 14.39 -11.99
CA ALA A 660 12.51 13.62 -13.19
C ALA A 660 11.31 12.79 -13.73
N VAL A 661 10.42 12.33 -12.85
CA VAL A 661 9.20 11.60 -13.24
C VAL A 661 8.05 12.57 -13.53
N ALA A 662 7.83 13.56 -12.67
CA ALA A 662 6.71 14.49 -12.76
C ALA A 662 6.75 15.34 -14.03
N ALA A 663 7.94 15.78 -14.46
CA ALA A 663 8.13 16.57 -15.69
C ALA A 663 7.63 15.88 -16.98
N GLN A 664 7.29 14.58 -16.93
CA GLN A 664 6.68 13.85 -18.05
C GLN A 664 5.16 14.06 -18.15
N PHE A 665 4.50 14.51 -17.08
CA PHE A 665 3.04 14.54 -16.96
C PHE A 665 2.48 15.90 -16.55
N VAL A 666 3.28 16.75 -15.91
CA VAL A 666 2.88 18.08 -15.44
C VAL A 666 3.92 19.13 -15.84
N ASP A 667 3.51 20.40 -15.80
CA ASP A 667 4.44 21.51 -16.00
C ASP A 667 5.51 21.51 -14.89
N GLN A 668 6.77 21.60 -15.31
CA GLN A 668 7.92 21.49 -14.42
C GLN A 668 8.01 22.69 -13.47
N ASP A 669 7.70 23.90 -13.93
CA ASP A 669 7.80 25.11 -13.13
C ASP A 669 6.66 25.15 -12.10
N ASP A 670 5.44 24.75 -12.49
CA ASP A 670 4.31 24.61 -11.57
C ASP A 670 4.60 23.59 -10.44
N GLU A 671 5.14 22.42 -10.80
CA GLU A 671 5.45 21.38 -9.82
C GLU A 671 6.60 21.80 -8.90
N TRP A 672 7.62 22.49 -9.45
CA TRP A 672 8.71 23.07 -8.67
C TRP A 672 8.21 24.14 -7.69
N ASP A 673 7.30 25.02 -8.12
CA ASP A 673 6.71 26.04 -7.25
C ASP A 673 5.90 25.45 -6.10
N ARG A 674 5.29 24.27 -6.28
CA ARG A 674 4.66 23.53 -5.18
C ARG A 674 5.70 23.01 -4.18
N ILE A 675 6.85 22.51 -4.63
CA ILE A 675 7.96 22.10 -3.76
C ILE A 675 8.49 23.31 -2.99
N ARG A 676 8.71 24.45 -3.67
CA ARG A 676 9.14 25.70 -3.03
C ARG A 676 8.13 26.20 -2.00
N ALA A 677 6.84 26.08 -2.29
CA ALA A 677 5.77 26.40 -1.34
C ALA A 677 5.80 25.49 -0.11
N GLY A 678 6.03 24.18 -0.30
CA GLY A 678 6.22 23.22 0.78
C GLY A 678 7.43 23.57 1.66
N TYR A 679 8.56 23.91 1.04
CA TYR A 679 9.77 24.30 1.75
C TYR A 679 9.58 25.59 2.57
N ALA A 680 8.96 26.61 1.99
CA ALA A 680 8.61 27.85 2.67
C ALA A 680 7.57 27.63 3.80
N ALA A 681 6.82 26.52 3.76
CA ALA A 681 5.76 26.24 4.73
C ALA A 681 6.27 25.92 6.13
N LEU A 682 7.57 25.59 6.33
CA LEU A 682 8.08 25.36 7.68
C LEU A 682 8.04 26.65 8.52
N ALA A 683 8.42 27.78 7.92
CA ALA A 683 8.46 29.06 8.60
C ALA A 683 7.98 30.19 7.66
N PRO A 684 6.66 30.28 7.38
CA PRO A 684 6.13 31.33 6.52
C PRO A 684 6.43 32.72 7.08
N VAL A 685 6.87 33.64 6.22
CA VAL A 685 7.12 35.03 6.58
C VAL A 685 5.78 35.75 6.73
N THR A 686 5.48 36.20 7.95
CA THR A 686 4.23 36.91 8.28
C THR A 686 4.53 38.20 9.02
N LYS A 687 3.66 39.21 8.86
CA LYS A 687 3.79 40.46 9.63
C LYS A 687 3.25 40.29 11.05
N ARG A 688 2.23 39.43 11.22
CA ARG A 688 1.60 39.11 12.50
C ARG A 688 1.32 37.60 12.59
N SER A 689 1.52 37.02 13.78
CA SER A 689 1.24 35.60 14.02
C SER A 689 -0.21 35.20 13.75
N SER A 690 -1.16 36.15 13.85
CA SER A 690 -2.59 35.93 13.56
C SER A 690 -2.89 35.66 12.08
N GLU A 691 -1.95 35.93 11.17
CA GLU A 691 -2.08 35.57 9.75
C GLU A 691 -2.08 34.06 9.52
N LEU A 692 -1.54 33.27 10.47
CA LEU A 692 -1.56 31.81 10.45
C LEU A 692 -2.73 31.22 11.25
N ASP A 693 -3.61 32.04 11.81
CA ASP A 693 -4.77 31.58 12.58
C ASP A 693 -5.96 31.26 11.67
N PHE A 694 -6.00 30.03 11.13
CA PHE A 694 -7.07 29.57 10.23
C PHE A 694 -8.47 29.90 10.75
N PHE A 695 -8.75 29.63 12.03
CA PHE A 695 -10.09 29.79 12.61
C PHE A 695 -10.50 31.26 12.73
N LYS A 696 -9.56 32.18 12.98
CA LYS A 696 -9.84 33.63 12.98
C LYS A 696 -9.98 34.22 11.57
N GLN A 697 -9.29 33.67 10.57
CA GLN A 697 -9.31 34.20 9.20
C GLN A 697 -10.58 33.81 8.40
N GLN A 698 -11.39 32.86 8.88
CA GLN A 698 -12.64 32.48 8.21
C GLN A 698 -13.77 33.47 8.53
N LYS A 699 -14.35 34.12 7.50
CA LYS A 699 -15.47 35.09 7.62
C LYS A 699 -16.78 34.50 8.18
N ARG A 700 -16.97 33.19 8.08
CA ARG A 700 -18.09 32.41 8.66
C ARG A 700 -17.49 31.17 9.30
N SER A 701 -18.06 30.68 10.40
CA SER A 701 -17.57 29.46 11.03
C SER A 701 -17.56 28.31 10.01
N TRP A 702 -16.44 27.58 9.94
CA TRP A 702 -16.25 26.54 8.92
C TRP A 702 -17.35 25.47 8.99
N ARG A 703 -17.85 25.16 10.20
CA ARG A 703 -19.02 24.31 10.43
C ARG A 703 -20.26 24.74 9.65
N VAL A 704 -20.60 26.03 9.70
CA VAL A 704 -21.79 26.57 9.01
C VAL A 704 -21.62 26.52 7.49
N ARG A 705 -20.39 26.59 6.97
CA ARG A 705 -20.11 26.40 5.54
C ARG A 705 -20.37 24.95 5.11
N THR A 706 -19.87 23.98 5.88
CA THR A 706 -20.03 22.55 5.55
C THR A 706 -21.47 22.02 5.68
N ALA A 707 -22.29 22.64 6.53
CA ALA A 707 -23.68 22.22 6.72
C ALA A 707 -24.65 22.70 5.62
N ARG A 708 -24.21 23.61 4.72
CA ARG A 708 -25.08 24.29 3.74
C ARG A 708 -24.73 24.02 2.27
N GLU A 709 -23.66 23.28 1.98
CA GLU A 709 -23.32 22.90 0.60
C GLU A 709 -23.89 21.49 0.30
N PRO A 710 -24.97 21.37 -0.48
CA PRO A 710 -25.22 20.13 -1.20
C PRO A 710 -24.17 20.00 -2.31
N SER A 711 -23.63 18.79 -2.41
CA SER A 711 -22.61 18.37 -3.38
C SER A 711 -22.95 18.77 -4.81
N HIS A 712 -22.06 19.53 -5.45
CA HIS A 712 -21.94 19.54 -6.91
C HIS A 712 -20.53 19.05 -7.28
N ALA A 713 -20.48 17.76 -7.64
CA ALA A 713 -19.63 17.10 -8.65
C ALA A 713 -19.42 15.63 -8.25
#